data_AF-A0AAD6SEC0-F1
#
_entry.id   AF-A0AAD6SEC0-F1
#
_cell.length_a   1.000
_cell.length_b   1.000
_cell.length_c   1.000
_cell.angle_alpha   90.00
_cell.angle_beta   90.00
_cell.angle_gamma   90.00
#
_symmetry.space_group_name_H-M   'P 1'
#
loop_
_entity.id
_entity.type
_entity.pdbx_description
1 polymer ?
#
loop_
_entity_poly.entity_id
_entity_poly.type
_entity_poly.pdbx_seq_one_letter_code
_entity_poly.pdbx_strand_id
1 'polypeptide(L)'
;MSFAAYTTPHPQSRFSPNFFAGLTIASACELVQSNELPRILPAKTVTKWVFDRTEPTLISEIMLAVEEDIPCGEDMLPITQAAEQAFYKEGARSACVQIGQKIVRYHLSKIRLIMGVNNHMYNLHAANSLLERVVSVPLLLPDLIEEFKRNKFSEPLAGFHVTQAPVYTLGCLLHERWALEDVLNARAELIYFRRAALFFGEEPSLVFLPTSFINDCRTLLSSPYPSYTPELVQLRARVRSGNVDMLGFVAWTNNHYASICHIYIAELEHGDSLHLPATPDILPILRWVFAGLQYAPSPNQTYIRPGVIDRQSALAGGGSCGIASTNFIESRVGLGIPRWRAAQSAEFRDVFLQEVLLYHLLARRKDTAYADWITPCTLTDNGEVAGFSPMGVGYRDFNLDMLSENATHPIFEWVTAIMDQPQIFHAPESGQPSTMSPTVQLSLGAPFTLQNEVCIPPLDELSTLNLDAALDFDFSFDFTAQNHGLNTQTLSESLATTTSSASGVINIPDTPPHTPPKTPPRRIKQEVLDLCSPDVIDLSMATPPRLATKQEILEFGSPFRPSVKRKYGPAAGADPAAPIDLVSPPRTKPKLELHAPPDRGALPPSNPRPPQREVQTALGPIQVGNQYDTVDDGITAVFDWQAALGYKWILAQSHKNENGVLRKRVVRCNRYRDPTQTHDMDIDPADHRQGRSGRTGCKAHVNLCLMSGPLQRYYISVVDTAHNHDPPIPPGGQVPRPPTGQQRAVVARFADNFSRKQIQQILDSESPDNNLEPRQISNMRNRARKEAHEEIEALGGDLAAILASLEERNRTEPGWAWVW
;
A
#
# COMPACT_ATOMS: atom_id res chain seq x y z
N MET A 1 1.75 32.43 24.34
CA MET A 1 2.42 31.72 23.21
C MET A 1 1.88 30.29 23.17
N SER A 2 1.49 29.80 21.99
CA SER A 2 0.99 28.42 21.80
C SER A 2 2.15 27.40 21.77
N PHE A 3 1.86 26.12 22.04
CA PHE A 3 2.83 25.02 21.87
C PHE A 3 3.40 24.94 20.44
N ALA A 4 2.57 25.14 19.41
CA ALA A 4 3.02 25.18 18.02
C ALA A 4 4.09 26.26 17.81
N ALA A 5 3.76 27.54 18.04
CA ALA A 5 4.71 28.66 17.95
C ALA A 5 6.00 28.48 18.78
N TYR A 6 5.92 27.85 19.96
CA TYR A 6 7.10 27.59 20.80
C TYR A 6 8.01 26.46 20.27
N THR A 7 7.42 25.44 19.63
CA THR A 7 8.16 24.26 19.16
C THR A 7 8.56 24.32 17.69
N THR A 8 7.97 25.21 16.89
CA THR A 8 8.43 25.48 15.52
C THR A 8 9.88 25.97 15.53
N PRO A 9 10.83 25.28 14.88
CA PRO A 9 12.19 25.78 14.70
C PRO A 9 12.20 27.05 13.86
N HIS A 10 13.24 27.88 14.00
CA HIS A 10 13.38 29.07 13.16
C HIS A 10 13.49 28.64 11.67
N PRO A 11 12.82 29.33 10.72
CA PRO A 11 12.82 28.95 9.31
C PRO A 11 14.20 28.84 8.66
N GLN A 12 15.19 29.59 9.17
CA GLN A 12 16.58 29.55 8.70
C GLN A 12 17.46 28.55 9.48
N SER A 13 16.93 27.83 10.47
CA SER A 13 17.70 26.79 11.16
C SER A 13 18.00 25.64 10.20
N ARG A 14 19.26 25.19 10.21
CA ARG A 14 19.69 23.94 9.57
C ARG A 14 18.82 22.77 10.08
N PHE A 15 18.41 21.88 9.19
CA PHE A 15 17.48 20.78 9.46
C PHE A 15 16.04 21.17 9.89
N SER A 16 15.64 22.42 9.70
CA SER A 16 14.22 22.81 9.78
C SER A 16 13.40 22.24 8.60
N PRO A 17 12.06 22.25 8.66
CA PRO A 17 11.22 21.91 7.50
C PRO A 17 11.54 22.77 6.27
N ASN A 18 11.79 24.06 6.45
CA ASN A 18 12.16 24.99 5.38
C ASN A 18 13.53 24.68 4.78
N PHE A 19 14.50 24.22 5.59
CA PHE A 19 15.79 23.73 5.09
C PHE A 19 15.58 22.56 4.13
N PHE A 20 14.86 21.51 4.54
CA PHE A 20 14.61 20.34 3.67
C PHE A 20 13.73 20.67 2.45
N ALA A 21 12.74 21.56 2.58
CA ALA A 21 11.94 22.04 1.44
C ALA A 21 12.72 22.97 0.48
N GLY A 22 13.93 23.39 0.87
CA GLY A 22 14.84 24.22 0.06
C GLY A 22 15.93 23.44 -0.67
N LEU A 23 16.26 22.20 -0.26
CA LEU A 23 17.36 21.44 -0.87
C LEU A 23 17.01 21.00 -2.30
N THR A 24 17.97 21.21 -3.21
CA THR A 24 17.98 20.59 -4.53
C THR A 24 18.39 19.12 -4.44
N ILE A 25 18.22 18.36 -5.52
CA ILE A 25 18.79 17.00 -5.67
C ILE A 25 20.30 17.07 -5.42
N ALA A 26 21.03 17.98 -6.06
CA ALA A 26 22.47 18.12 -5.87
C ALA A 26 22.85 18.40 -4.40
N SER A 27 22.22 19.37 -3.74
CA SER A 27 22.53 19.69 -2.34
C SER A 27 22.08 18.59 -1.37
N ALA A 28 21.05 17.81 -1.68
CA ALA A 28 20.67 16.63 -0.91
C ALA A 28 21.72 15.50 -1.05
N CYS A 29 22.31 15.31 -2.23
CA CYS A 29 23.39 14.36 -2.45
C CYS A 29 24.67 14.80 -1.75
N GLU A 30 25.08 16.07 -1.91
CA GLU A 30 26.23 16.67 -1.23
C GLU A 30 26.15 16.47 0.29
N LEU A 31 24.99 16.79 0.88
CA LEU A 31 24.73 16.64 2.32
C LEU A 31 24.89 15.19 2.83
N VAL A 32 24.62 14.19 1.99
CA VAL A 32 24.84 12.76 2.28
C VAL A 32 26.31 12.38 2.09
N GLN A 33 26.92 12.83 0.99
CA GLN A 33 28.28 12.47 0.57
C GLN A 33 29.37 13.12 1.43
N SER A 34 29.18 14.36 1.89
CA SER A 34 30.09 15.06 2.81
C SER A 34 29.92 14.61 4.28
N ASN A 35 29.01 13.66 4.55
CA ASN A 35 28.64 13.20 5.89
C ASN A 35 28.18 14.36 6.81
N GLU A 36 27.50 15.34 6.22
CA GLU A 36 27.07 16.57 6.90
C GLU A 36 25.70 16.46 7.61
N LEU A 37 25.29 15.21 7.87
CA LEU A 37 24.08 14.84 8.61
C LEU A 37 24.43 14.35 10.03
N PRO A 38 23.68 14.79 11.06
CA PRO A 38 23.81 14.28 12.42
C PRO A 38 23.68 12.76 12.48
N ARG A 39 24.62 12.10 13.17
CA ARG A 39 24.64 10.64 13.28
C ARG A 39 23.44 10.17 14.09
N ILE A 40 22.53 9.44 13.44
CA ILE A 40 21.39 8.81 14.11
C ILE A 40 21.88 7.60 14.90
N LEU A 41 21.71 7.65 16.22
CA LEU A 41 22.00 6.55 17.14
C LEU A 41 20.99 5.41 16.98
N PRO A 42 21.37 4.15 17.27
CA PRO A 42 20.44 3.02 17.28
C PRO A 42 19.25 3.22 18.22
N ALA A 43 18.13 2.54 17.94
CA ALA A 43 16.97 2.52 18.81
C ALA A 43 17.28 1.94 20.20
N LYS A 44 16.57 2.43 21.23
CA LYS A 44 16.75 2.13 22.66
C LYS A 44 18.05 2.69 23.25
N THR A 45 18.59 3.76 22.66
CA THR A 45 19.70 4.53 23.24
C THR A 45 19.20 5.58 24.24
N VAL A 46 17.97 6.06 24.09
CA VAL A 46 17.28 6.85 25.13
C VAL A 46 16.75 5.93 26.22
N THR A 47 17.35 6.00 27.41
CA THR A 47 16.98 5.16 28.55
C THR A 47 15.97 5.84 29.48
N LYS A 48 15.99 7.17 29.53
CA LYS A 48 15.14 8.00 30.39
C LYS A 48 15.00 9.41 29.81
N TRP A 49 13.88 10.07 30.06
CA TRP A 49 13.72 11.50 29.82
C TRP A 49 12.81 12.13 30.86
N VAL A 50 12.95 13.44 31.09
CA VAL A 50 12.13 14.24 32.01
C VAL A 50 11.95 15.63 31.40
N PHE A 51 10.75 16.21 31.45
CA PHE A 51 10.52 17.59 31.04
C PHE A 51 10.98 18.59 32.12
N ASP A 52 11.55 19.70 31.68
CA ASP A 52 12.11 20.77 32.52
C ASP A 52 11.42 22.10 32.17
N ARG A 53 11.13 22.90 33.19
CA ARG A 53 10.56 24.26 33.06
C ARG A 53 11.59 25.29 32.63
N THR A 54 12.87 24.98 32.84
CA THR A 54 14.00 25.82 32.44
C THR A 54 13.98 25.97 30.93
N GLU A 55 13.96 27.21 30.46
CA GLU A 55 14.14 27.55 29.05
C GLU A 55 15.64 27.54 28.72
N PRO A 56 16.09 26.67 27.80
CA PRO A 56 17.47 26.65 27.32
C PRO A 56 17.94 28.00 26.80
N THR A 57 19.13 28.42 27.22
CA THR A 57 19.82 29.61 26.70
C THR A 57 21.09 29.24 25.94
N LEU A 58 21.57 28.00 26.03
CA LEU A 58 22.75 27.53 25.33
C LEU A 58 22.40 27.17 23.88
N ILE A 59 23.20 27.65 22.93
CA ILE A 59 23.04 27.35 21.49
C ILE A 59 23.03 25.82 21.25
N SER A 60 23.85 25.06 21.97
CA SER A 60 23.90 23.59 21.89
C SER A 60 22.66 22.88 22.44
N GLU A 61 21.80 23.55 23.21
CA GLU A 61 20.51 23.01 23.67
C GLU A 61 19.35 23.39 22.73
N ILE A 62 19.52 24.43 21.88
CA ILE A 62 18.49 25.01 20.99
C ILE A 62 18.68 24.61 19.52
N MET A 63 19.93 24.62 19.04
CA MET A 63 20.30 24.30 17.66
C MET A 63 20.94 22.91 17.57
N LEU A 64 20.77 22.26 16.42
CA LEU A 64 21.34 20.96 16.11
C LEU A 64 22.65 21.14 15.32
N ALA A 65 23.77 20.64 15.86
CA ALA A 65 25.06 20.67 15.18
C ALA A 65 25.22 19.48 14.23
N VAL A 66 26.10 19.60 13.23
CA VAL A 66 26.39 18.54 12.25
C VAL A 66 26.98 17.30 12.91
N GLU A 67 28.01 17.48 13.74
CA GLU A 67 28.71 16.41 14.46
C GLU A 67 27.95 15.88 15.69
N GLU A 68 26.66 16.17 15.82
CA GLU A 68 25.89 15.77 16.99
C GLU A 68 25.28 14.38 16.84
N ASP A 69 25.58 13.50 17.81
CA ASP A 69 24.85 12.25 17.99
C ASP A 69 23.40 12.52 18.41
N ILE A 70 22.44 12.14 17.56
CA ILE A 70 21.01 12.30 17.82
C ILE A 70 20.31 10.96 18.02
N PRO A 71 19.31 10.85 18.92
CA PRO A 71 18.49 9.65 19.01
C PRO A 71 17.67 9.39 17.74
N CYS A 72 17.30 8.13 17.52
CA CYS A 72 16.39 7.78 16.43
C CYS A 72 14.95 8.23 16.68
N GLY A 73 14.15 8.27 15.62
CA GLY A 73 12.74 8.65 15.66
C GLY A 73 11.90 7.78 16.60
N GLU A 74 12.19 6.49 16.75
CA GLU A 74 11.48 5.60 17.70
C GLU A 74 11.66 6.03 19.16
N ASP A 75 12.87 6.44 19.52
CA ASP A 75 13.21 6.90 20.88
C ASP A 75 12.67 8.31 21.17
N MET A 76 12.59 9.16 20.13
CA MET A 76 12.07 10.54 20.24
C MET A 76 10.55 10.64 20.14
N LEU A 77 9.86 9.63 19.57
CA LEU A 77 8.41 9.65 19.38
C LEU A 77 7.62 9.76 20.71
N PRO A 78 7.94 9.01 21.79
CA PRO A 78 7.27 9.18 23.08
C PRO A 78 7.45 10.57 23.69
N ILE A 79 8.62 11.18 23.52
CA ILE A 79 8.91 12.54 24.00
C ILE A 79 8.06 13.54 23.22
N THR A 80 8.05 13.43 21.89
CA THR A 80 7.28 14.31 21.00
C THR A 80 5.78 14.22 21.26
N GLN A 81 5.25 13.02 21.52
CA GLN A 81 3.84 12.79 21.86
C GLN A 81 3.45 13.35 23.24
N ALA A 82 4.37 13.40 24.20
CA ALA A 82 4.10 13.92 25.55
C ALA A 82 4.35 15.44 25.69
N ALA A 83 5.14 16.04 24.77
CA ALA A 83 5.63 17.42 24.88
C ALA A 83 4.51 18.47 24.96
N GLU A 84 3.44 18.34 24.18
CA GLU A 84 2.33 19.30 24.21
C GLU A 84 1.61 19.30 25.56
N GLN A 85 1.33 18.12 26.11
CA GLN A 85 0.71 18.00 27.42
C GLN A 85 1.60 18.60 28.52
N ALA A 86 2.91 18.33 28.49
CA ALA A 86 3.84 18.86 29.48
C ALA A 86 4.02 20.39 29.35
N PHE A 87 4.03 20.92 28.13
CA PHE A 87 4.09 22.36 27.90
C PHE A 87 2.91 23.10 28.57
N TYR A 88 1.68 22.63 28.37
CA TYR A 88 0.48 23.27 28.94
C TYR A 88 0.24 22.96 30.42
N LYS A 89 0.48 21.72 30.89
CA LYS A 89 0.15 21.32 32.28
C LYS A 89 1.29 21.58 33.26
N GLU A 90 2.53 21.39 32.82
CA GLU A 90 3.70 21.43 33.70
C GLU A 90 4.54 22.69 33.48
N GLY A 91 4.25 23.48 32.44
CA GLY A 91 5.04 24.65 32.05
C GLY A 91 6.38 24.28 31.42
N ALA A 92 6.48 23.08 30.83
CA ALA A 92 7.72 22.59 30.23
C ALA A 92 8.24 23.50 29.10
N ARG A 93 9.55 23.66 29.02
CA ARG A 93 10.29 24.44 28.02
C ARG A 93 11.42 23.64 27.37
N SER A 94 11.88 22.59 28.03
CA SER A 94 12.86 21.64 27.51
C SER A 94 12.61 20.21 27.99
N ALA A 95 13.36 19.26 27.45
CA ALA A 95 13.45 17.90 27.97
C ALA A 95 14.91 17.54 28.26
N CYS A 96 15.19 17.00 29.45
CA CYS A 96 16.44 16.37 29.78
C CYS A 96 16.36 14.88 29.38
N VAL A 97 17.12 14.49 28.37
CA VAL A 97 17.13 13.16 27.75
C VAL A 97 18.43 12.45 28.12
N GLN A 98 18.31 11.24 28.65
CA GLN A 98 19.45 10.37 28.96
C GLN A 98 19.73 9.45 27.77
N ILE A 99 20.86 9.67 27.12
CA ILE A 99 21.37 8.92 25.96
C ILE A 99 22.55 8.09 26.44
N GLY A 100 22.33 6.78 26.66
CA GLY A 100 23.28 5.92 27.36
C GLY A 100 23.61 6.44 28.77
N GLN A 101 24.86 6.89 28.97
CA GLN A 101 25.33 7.50 30.23
C GLN A 101 25.28 9.04 30.22
N LYS A 102 25.10 9.69 29.06
CA LYS A 102 25.09 11.15 28.93
C LYS A 102 23.67 11.68 29.18
N ILE A 103 23.54 12.75 29.96
CA ILE A 103 22.29 13.52 30.06
C ILE A 103 22.46 14.78 29.22
N VAL A 104 21.51 15.03 28.31
CA VAL A 104 21.50 16.20 27.41
C VAL A 104 20.16 16.91 27.56
N ARG A 105 20.16 18.25 27.66
CA ARG A 105 18.94 19.05 27.63
C ARG A 105 18.67 19.50 26.19
N TYR A 106 17.43 19.34 25.75
CA TYR A 106 16.96 19.82 24.45
C TYR A 106 15.79 20.79 24.61
N HIS A 107 15.89 21.96 23.98
CA HIS A 107 14.74 22.84 23.73
C HIS A 107 13.69 22.08 22.91
N LEU A 108 12.40 22.34 23.13
CA LEU A 108 11.34 21.61 22.43
C LEU A 108 11.36 21.81 20.90
N SER A 109 11.90 22.92 20.40
CA SER A 109 12.19 23.11 18.97
C SER A 109 13.40 22.31 18.47
N LYS A 110 14.43 22.07 19.29
CA LYS A 110 15.53 21.17 18.93
C LYS A 110 15.05 19.73 18.76
N ILE A 111 14.09 19.30 19.56
CA ILE A 111 13.41 18.00 19.38
C ILE A 111 12.72 17.92 18.01
N ARG A 112 12.10 19.02 17.52
CA ARG A 112 11.56 19.07 16.16
C ARG A 112 12.64 19.01 15.08
N LEU A 113 13.81 19.61 15.28
CA LEU A 113 14.97 19.48 14.36
C LEU A 113 15.48 18.03 14.30
N ILE A 114 15.61 17.36 15.45
CA ILE A 114 16.02 15.94 15.54
C ILE A 114 15.00 15.04 14.81
N MET A 115 13.70 15.27 15.00
CA MET A 115 12.65 14.58 14.25
C MET A 115 12.70 14.93 12.75
N GLY A 116 13.05 16.17 12.40
CA GLY A 116 13.27 16.61 11.02
C GLY A 116 14.32 15.77 10.30
N VAL A 117 15.51 15.60 10.90
CA VAL A 117 16.58 14.74 10.34
C VAL A 117 16.11 13.30 10.21
N ASN A 118 15.52 12.73 11.27
CA ASN A 118 15.02 11.35 11.26
C ASN A 118 13.98 11.10 10.15
N ASN A 119 13.06 12.04 9.94
CA ASN A 119 12.00 11.92 8.95
C ASN A 119 12.49 12.07 7.49
N HIS A 120 13.60 12.79 7.26
CA HIS A 120 14.13 13.04 5.92
C HIS A 120 15.31 12.16 5.53
N MET A 121 15.96 11.47 6.48
CA MET A 121 17.15 10.63 6.22
C MET A 121 16.94 9.64 5.06
N TYR A 122 15.82 8.90 5.06
CA TYR A 122 15.46 7.99 3.96
C TYR A 122 15.32 8.71 2.61
N ASN A 123 14.68 9.89 2.62
CA ASN A 123 14.39 10.67 1.42
C ASN A 123 15.68 11.24 0.79
N LEU A 124 16.64 11.66 1.62
CA LEU A 124 17.95 12.14 1.19
C LEU A 124 18.78 11.01 0.56
N HIS A 125 18.83 9.83 1.20
CA HIS A 125 19.48 8.66 0.61
C HIS A 125 18.79 8.20 -0.68
N ALA A 126 17.46 8.27 -0.76
CA ALA A 126 16.72 7.98 -1.98
C ALA A 126 17.07 8.96 -3.11
N ALA A 127 17.18 10.26 -2.82
CA ALA A 127 17.64 11.28 -3.77
C ALA A 127 19.10 11.04 -4.24
N ASN A 128 19.99 10.65 -3.32
CA ASN A 128 21.38 10.32 -3.65
C ASN A 128 21.47 9.11 -4.59
N SER A 129 20.86 7.97 -4.23
CA SER A 129 20.84 6.78 -5.10
C SER A 129 20.14 7.02 -6.44
N LEU A 130 19.17 7.94 -6.48
CA LEU A 130 18.49 8.35 -7.71
C LEU A 130 19.44 9.12 -8.65
N LEU A 131 20.18 10.11 -8.14
CA LEU A 131 21.19 10.82 -8.93
C LEU A 131 22.33 9.89 -9.36
N GLU A 132 22.81 9.03 -8.46
CA GLU A 132 23.82 8.01 -8.78
C GLU A 132 23.35 7.09 -9.92
N ARG A 133 22.08 6.64 -9.94
CA ARG A 133 21.54 5.84 -11.04
C ARG A 133 21.48 6.61 -12.34
N VAL A 134 20.94 7.83 -12.32
CA VAL A 134 20.78 8.71 -13.51
C VAL A 134 22.12 9.12 -14.13
N VAL A 135 23.21 9.13 -13.35
CA VAL A 135 24.58 9.40 -13.84
C VAL A 135 25.30 8.11 -14.28
N SER A 136 25.13 7.00 -13.56
CA SER A 136 25.85 5.74 -13.84
C SER A 136 25.25 4.93 -15.00
N VAL A 137 23.94 4.99 -15.17
CA VAL A 137 23.26 4.59 -16.41
C VAL A 137 22.84 5.89 -17.09
N PRO A 138 23.20 6.13 -18.37
CA PRO A 138 22.87 7.37 -19.07
C PRO A 138 21.37 7.40 -19.42
N LEU A 139 20.52 7.57 -18.41
CA LEU A 139 19.05 7.63 -18.56
C LEU A 139 18.61 8.93 -19.23
N LEU A 140 19.39 10.00 -19.08
CA LEU A 140 19.09 11.34 -19.60
C LEU A 140 20.32 11.93 -20.30
N LEU A 141 20.09 12.82 -21.25
CA LEU A 141 21.16 13.65 -21.84
C LEU A 141 21.85 14.53 -20.78
N PRO A 142 23.15 14.87 -20.92
CA PRO A 142 23.90 15.60 -19.88
C PRO A 142 23.25 16.90 -19.40
N ASP A 143 22.69 17.71 -20.30
CA ASP A 143 22.02 18.97 -19.94
C ASP A 143 20.76 18.75 -19.07
N LEU A 144 20.03 17.65 -19.32
CA LEU A 144 18.88 17.23 -18.51
C LEU A 144 19.31 16.71 -17.13
N ILE A 145 20.49 16.09 -17.01
CA ILE A 145 21.06 15.70 -15.72
C ILE A 145 21.41 16.96 -14.90
N GLU A 146 22.00 17.97 -15.51
CA GLU A 146 22.28 19.25 -14.84
C GLU A 146 20.99 20.01 -14.47
N GLU A 147 19.91 19.88 -15.25
CA GLU A 147 18.59 20.39 -14.88
C GLU A 147 17.99 19.63 -13.70
N PHE A 148 17.98 18.30 -13.76
CA PHE A 148 17.50 17.43 -12.68
C PHE A 148 18.22 17.69 -11.34
N LYS A 149 19.54 17.92 -11.37
CA LYS A 149 20.34 18.31 -10.19
C LYS A 149 19.81 19.57 -9.49
N ARG A 150 19.18 20.50 -10.23
CA ARG A 150 18.63 21.77 -9.72
C ARG A 150 17.18 21.64 -9.20
N ASN A 151 16.49 20.54 -9.47
CA ASN A 151 15.13 20.31 -8.95
C ASN A 151 15.18 20.11 -7.43
N LYS A 152 14.14 20.53 -6.70
CA LYS A 152 14.06 20.25 -5.26
C LYS A 152 13.75 18.78 -5.06
N PHE A 153 14.50 18.08 -4.20
CA PHE A 153 14.27 16.63 -4.05
C PHE A 153 12.84 16.30 -3.56
N SER A 154 12.23 17.25 -2.83
CA SER A 154 10.93 17.16 -2.17
C SER A 154 9.77 17.80 -2.94
N GLU A 155 9.98 18.38 -4.13
CA GLU A 155 8.86 18.88 -4.94
C GLU A 155 8.03 17.73 -5.56
N PRO A 156 6.71 17.89 -5.76
CA PRO A 156 5.91 16.93 -6.50
C PRO A 156 6.38 16.77 -7.96
N LEU A 157 6.15 15.59 -8.54
CA LEU A 157 6.32 15.36 -9.98
C LEU A 157 5.40 16.32 -10.77
N ALA A 158 6.02 17.25 -11.50
CA ALA A 158 5.32 18.14 -12.42
C ALA A 158 4.70 17.39 -13.61
N GLY A 159 3.61 17.93 -14.17
CA GLY A 159 2.95 17.39 -15.37
C GLY A 159 1.74 16.50 -15.11
N PHE A 160 1.48 16.12 -13.86
CA PHE A 160 0.47 15.12 -13.50
C PHE A 160 -0.68 15.69 -12.63
N HIS A 161 -1.86 15.11 -12.79
CA HIS A 161 -3.11 15.46 -12.12
C HIS A 161 -3.32 14.68 -10.81
N VAL A 162 -3.06 13.37 -10.87
CA VAL A 162 -3.39 12.43 -9.78
C VAL A 162 -2.24 12.31 -8.81
N THR A 163 -1.02 12.13 -9.32
CA THR A 163 0.15 11.99 -8.45
C THR A 163 0.58 13.33 -7.86
N GLN A 164 0.98 13.30 -6.59
CA GLN A 164 1.73 14.37 -5.93
C GLN A 164 3.02 13.80 -5.31
N ALA A 165 3.50 12.67 -5.86
CA ALA A 165 4.70 12.00 -5.40
C ALA A 165 5.91 12.95 -5.48
N PRO A 166 6.67 13.15 -4.39
CA PRO A 166 7.90 13.93 -4.45
C PRO A 166 8.95 13.28 -5.34
N VAL A 167 9.79 14.06 -6.03
CA VAL A 167 10.82 13.56 -6.97
C VAL A 167 11.69 12.44 -6.38
N TYR A 168 12.12 12.55 -5.11
CA TYR A 168 12.93 11.52 -4.45
C TYR A 168 12.25 10.13 -4.38
N THR A 169 10.93 10.07 -4.45
CA THR A 169 10.17 8.80 -4.36
C THR A 169 10.41 7.89 -5.55
N LEU A 170 10.86 8.43 -6.69
CA LEU A 170 11.33 7.64 -7.84
C LEU A 170 12.49 6.70 -7.48
N GLY A 171 13.18 6.94 -6.36
CA GLY A 171 14.11 5.99 -5.73
C GLY A 171 13.49 4.64 -5.32
N CYS A 172 12.17 4.46 -5.41
CA CYS A 172 11.48 3.17 -5.30
C CYS A 172 11.60 2.30 -6.56
N LEU A 173 12.00 2.88 -7.71
CA LEU A 173 12.26 2.14 -8.94
C LEU A 173 13.62 1.43 -8.90
N LEU A 174 14.53 1.82 -8.00
CA LEU A 174 15.87 1.24 -7.87
C LEU A 174 15.88 -0.11 -7.13
N HIS A 175 16.88 -0.94 -7.42
CA HIS A 175 17.29 -2.14 -6.63
C HIS A 175 16.14 -3.10 -6.23
N GLU A 176 15.21 -3.41 -7.14
CA GLU A 176 14.05 -4.27 -6.84
C GLU A 176 13.21 -3.81 -5.62
N ARG A 177 13.26 -2.51 -5.30
CA ARG A 177 12.39 -1.91 -4.29
C ARG A 177 10.94 -1.93 -4.76
N TRP A 178 10.04 -1.98 -3.81
CA TRP A 178 8.61 -2.05 -4.07
C TRP A 178 8.12 -0.70 -4.60
N ALA A 179 7.49 -0.71 -5.76
CA ALA A 179 6.97 0.51 -6.39
C ALA A 179 5.85 1.15 -5.53
N LEU A 180 5.94 2.46 -5.35
CA LEU A 180 4.95 3.24 -4.62
C LEU A 180 3.72 3.51 -5.50
N GLU A 181 2.54 3.49 -4.88
CA GLU A 181 1.25 3.67 -5.55
C GLU A 181 1.19 4.93 -6.41
N ASP A 182 1.59 6.07 -5.84
CA ASP A 182 1.62 7.38 -6.52
C ASP A 182 2.61 7.43 -7.70
N VAL A 183 3.65 6.57 -7.71
CA VAL A 183 4.60 6.44 -8.84
C VAL A 183 4.02 5.54 -9.94
N LEU A 184 3.25 4.50 -9.59
CA LEU A 184 2.52 3.69 -10.56
C LEU A 184 1.39 4.50 -11.23
N ASN A 185 0.69 5.35 -10.47
CA ASN A 185 -0.33 6.25 -11.03
C ASN A 185 0.30 7.27 -11.99
N ALA A 186 1.47 7.83 -11.68
CA ALA A 186 2.23 8.69 -12.60
C ALA A 186 2.53 7.97 -13.94
N ARG A 187 2.87 6.67 -13.89
CA ARG A 187 3.12 5.87 -15.10
C ARG A 187 1.84 5.58 -15.89
N ALA A 188 0.75 5.24 -15.21
CA ALA A 188 -0.56 5.04 -15.85
C ALA A 188 -1.01 6.30 -16.60
N GLU A 189 -0.86 7.45 -15.95
CA GLU A 189 -1.17 8.77 -16.51
C GLU A 189 -0.26 9.13 -17.70
N LEU A 190 1.05 8.84 -17.62
CA LEU A 190 1.98 9.03 -18.74
C LEU A 190 1.66 8.13 -19.94
N ILE A 191 1.26 6.87 -19.71
CA ILE A 191 0.83 5.93 -20.77
C ILE A 191 -0.45 6.45 -21.45
N TYR A 192 -1.40 6.97 -20.66
CA TYR A 192 -2.61 7.61 -21.16
C TYR A 192 -2.28 8.83 -22.04
N PHE A 193 -1.48 9.78 -21.54
CA PHE A 193 -1.08 10.95 -22.33
C PHE A 193 -0.31 10.56 -23.60
N ARG A 194 0.61 9.59 -23.53
CA ARG A 194 1.33 9.07 -24.71
C ARG A 194 0.35 8.54 -25.77
N ARG A 195 -0.69 7.81 -25.36
CA ARG A 195 -1.73 7.33 -26.28
C ARG A 195 -2.54 8.51 -26.85
N ALA A 196 -2.97 9.45 -26.02
CA ALA A 196 -3.71 10.64 -26.46
C ALA A 196 -2.90 11.50 -27.46
N ALA A 197 -1.58 11.61 -27.27
CA ALA A 197 -0.70 12.38 -28.14
C ALA A 197 -0.48 11.73 -29.53
N LEU A 198 -0.49 10.40 -29.60
CA LEU A 198 -0.37 9.65 -30.85
C LEU A 198 -1.65 9.71 -31.71
N PHE A 199 -2.80 9.98 -31.09
CA PHE A 199 -4.12 10.12 -31.73
C PHE A 199 -4.69 11.52 -31.43
N PHE A 200 -3.85 12.54 -31.56
CA PHE A 200 -4.22 13.91 -31.22
C PHE A 200 -5.37 14.45 -32.08
N GLY A 201 -6.33 15.12 -31.44
CA GLY A 201 -7.59 15.55 -32.06
C GLY A 201 -8.70 14.50 -31.98
N GLU A 202 -8.40 13.26 -31.58
CA GLU A 202 -9.39 12.23 -31.26
C GLU A 202 -9.53 12.02 -29.76
N GLU A 203 -10.71 11.57 -29.34
CA GLU A 203 -10.94 11.12 -27.98
C GLU A 203 -10.07 9.90 -27.64
N PRO A 204 -9.25 9.92 -26.57
CA PRO A 204 -8.31 8.84 -26.28
C PRO A 204 -9.02 7.49 -26.06
N SER A 205 -8.72 6.51 -26.93
CA SER A 205 -9.37 5.19 -26.89
C SER A 205 -8.88 4.25 -25.78
N LEU A 206 -7.87 4.68 -25.02
CA LEU A 206 -7.42 4.00 -23.81
C LEU A 206 -8.01 4.68 -22.57
N VAL A 207 -8.62 3.88 -21.69
CA VAL A 207 -8.93 4.25 -20.30
C VAL A 207 -8.01 3.45 -19.38
N PHE A 208 -7.09 4.11 -18.70
CA PHE A 208 -6.21 3.50 -17.68
C PHE A 208 -6.58 4.03 -16.30
N LEU A 209 -7.37 3.28 -15.53
CA LEU A 209 -7.85 3.75 -14.22
C LEU A 209 -6.75 3.65 -13.15
N PRO A 210 -6.67 4.61 -12.21
CA PRO A 210 -5.67 4.60 -11.16
C PRO A 210 -5.85 3.44 -10.18
N THR A 211 -4.78 3.12 -9.47
CA THR A 211 -4.65 1.99 -8.53
C THR A 211 -5.72 1.91 -7.42
N SER A 212 -6.30 3.04 -7.01
CA SER A 212 -7.35 3.07 -5.98
C SER A 212 -8.71 2.58 -6.48
N PHE A 213 -8.98 2.66 -7.80
CA PHE A 213 -10.30 2.43 -8.41
C PHE A 213 -11.02 1.17 -7.89
N ILE A 214 -10.35 0.01 -7.89
CA ILE A 214 -10.97 -1.24 -7.41
C ILE A 214 -11.18 -1.26 -5.90
N ASN A 215 -10.30 -0.61 -5.12
CA ASN A 215 -10.45 -0.53 -3.66
C ASN A 215 -11.63 0.37 -3.27
N ASP A 216 -11.84 1.45 -4.02
CA ASP A 216 -12.98 2.35 -3.88
C ASP A 216 -14.27 1.65 -4.31
N CYS A 217 -14.29 1.05 -5.50
CA CYS A 217 -15.45 0.31 -6.00
C CYS A 217 -15.85 -0.89 -5.12
N ARG A 218 -14.87 -1.60 -4.53
CA ARG A 218 -15.12 -2.67 -3.54
C ARG A 218 -15.83 -2.12 -2.30
N THR A 219 -15.43 -0.95 -1.84
CA THR A 219 -16.02 -0.28 -0.67
C THR A 219 -17.47 0.13 -0.97
N LEU A 220 -17.70 0.76 -2.13
CA LEU A 220 -19.02 1.18 -2.59
C LEU A 220 -19.97 0.00 -2.83
N LEU A 221 -19.53 -1.07 -3.48
CA LEU A 221 -20.33 -2.28 -3.71
C LEU A 221 -20.63 -3.05 -2.40
N SER A 222 -19.78 -2.90 -1.38
CA SER A 222 -20.01 -3.50 -0.04
C SER A 222 -20.93 -2.65 0.85
N SER A 223 -21.34 -1.45 0.41
CA SER A 223 -22.32 -0.61 1.10
C SER A 223 -23.69 -1.32 1.17
N PRO A 224 -24.50 -1.09 2.23
CA PRO A 224 -25.90 -1.52 2.25
C PRO A 224 -26.72 -0.97 1.07
N TYR A 225 -26.31 0.17 0.51
CA TYR A 225 -26.90 0.80 -0.65
C TYR A 225 -25.77 1.14 -1.66
N PRO A 226 -25.43 0.21 -2.58
CA PRO A 226 -24.40 0.46 -3.59
C PRO A 226 -24.79 1.60 -4.53
N SER A 227 -24.03 2.70 -4.49
CA SER A 227 -24.23 3.89 -5.31
C SER A 227 -22.95 4.28 -6.05
N TYR A 228 -23.11 4.86 -7.24
CA TYR A 228 -21.97 5.44 -7.96
C TYR A 228 -21.62 6.81 -7.37
N THR A 229 -20.33 7.09 -7.21
CA THR A 229 -19.85 8.45 -6.92
C THR A 229 -19.89 9.31 -8.19
N PRO A 230 -19.82 10.65 -8.10
CA PRO A 230 -19.72 11.54 -9.26
C PRO A 230 -18.63 11.15 -10.25
N GLU A 231 -17.49 10.65 -9.76
CA GLU A 231 -16.35 10.22 -10.57
C GLU A 231 -16.69 8.93 -11.35
N LEU A 232 -17.36 7.95 -10.71
CA LEU A 232 -17.87 6.75 -11.40
C LEU A 232 -19.00 7.07 -12.39
N VAL A 233 -19.82 8.09 -12.13
CA VAL A 233 -20.84 8.55 -13.08
C VAL A 233 -20.18 9.17 -14.32
N GLN A 234 -19.13 9.98 -14.13
CA GLN A 234 -18.35 10.57 -15.24
C GLN A 234 -17.60 9.50 -16.03
N LEU A 235 -16.94 8.53 -15.37
CA LEU A 235 -16.34 7.39 -16.05
C LEU A 235 -17.36 6.60 -16.87
N ARG A 236 -18.55 6.34 -16.30
CA ARG A 236 -19.65 5.66 -17.03
C ARG A 236 -20.20 6.50 -18.19
N ALA A 237 -20.13 7.82 -18.13
CA ALA A 237 -20.46 8.70 -19.24
C ALA A 237 -19.38 8.62 -20.34
N ARG A 238 -18.10 8.82 -20.00
CA ARG A 238 -16.92 8.67 -20.87
C ARG A 238 -16.96 7.34 -21.65
N VAL A 239 -17.19 6.23 -20.94
CA VAL A 239 -17.24 4.87 -21.51
C VAL A 239 -18.53 4.60 -22.32
N ARG A 240 -19.57 5.45 -22.21
CA ARG A 240 -20.78 5.35 -23.02
C ARG A 240 -20.71 6.20 -24.29
N SER A 241 -20.21 7.43 -24.20
CA SER A 241 -20.21 8.38 -25.31
C SER A 241 -18.98 8.25 -26.20
N GLY A 242 -17.84 7.88 -25.62
CA GLY A 242 -16.56 7.93 -26.31
C GLY A 242 -16.14 6.63 -26.97
N ASN A 243 -15.26 6.76 -27.97
CA ASN A 243 -14.63 5.63 -28.64
C ASN A 243 -13.51 5.03 -27.78
N VAL A 244 -13.87 4.42 -26.65
CA VAL A 244 -12.96 3.58 -25.89
C VAL A 244 -12.78 2.27 -26.66
N ASP A 245 -11.53 1.84 -26.82
CA ASP A 245 -11.11 0.53 -27.34
C ASP A 245 -10.58 -0.36 -26.21
N MET A 246 -9.97 0.22 -25.17
CA MET A 246 -9.26 -0.54 -24.14
C MET A 246 -9.45 0.08 -22.76
N LEU A 247 -9.77 -0.75 -21.77
CA LEU A 247 -9.86 -0.37 -20.37
C LEU A 247 -8.88 -1.21 -19.54
N GLY A 248 -7.96 -0.56 -18.84
CA GLY A 248 -6.96 -1.22 -17.99
C GLY A 248 -6.89 -0.60 -16.60
N PHE A 249 -6.50 -1.39 -15.59
CA PHE A 249 -6.18 -0.88 -14.25
C PHE A 249 -5.29 -1.84 -13.46
N VAL A 250 -4.54 -1.30 -12.51
CA VAL A 250 -3.71 -2.08 -11.58
C VAL A 250 -4.45 -2.22 -10.25
N ALA A 251 -4.87 -3.43 -9.90
CA ALA A 251 -5.49 -3.75 -8.62
C ALA A 251 -4.42 -4.02 -7.54
N TRP A 252 -4.47 -3.27 -6.45
CA TRP A 252 -3.65 -3.51 -5.26
C TRP A 252 -4.40 -4.35 -4.22
N THR A 253 -3.94 -5.56 -3.95
CA THR A 253 -4.52 -6.46 -2.93
C THR A 253 -3.44 -7.19 -2.14
N ASN A 254 -3.61 -7.35 -0.82
CA ASN A 254 -2.69 -8.10 0.05
C ASN A 254 -1.20 -7.72 -0.05
N ASN A 255 -0.89 -6.44 -0.28
CA ASN A 255 0.47 -5.94 -0.56
C ASN A 255 1.06 -6.52 -1.86
N HIS A 256 0.25 -6.73 -2.88
CA HIS A 256 0.66 -7.17 -4.22
C HIS A 256 -0.13 -6.39 -5.27
N TYR A 257 0.51 -6.12 -6.41
CA TYR A 257 -0.13 -5.49 -7.56
C TYR A 257 -0.34 -6.54 -8.65
N ALA A 258 -1.58 -6.61 -9.14
CA ALA A 258 -1.94 -7.35 -10.34
C ALA A 258 -2.70 -6.41 -11.30
N SER A 259 -2.81 -6.77 -12.56
CA SER A 259 -3.47 -5.96 -13.59
C SER A 259 -4.72 -6.65 -14.14
N ILE A 260 -5.70 -5.84 -14.53
CA ILE A 260 -6.85 -6.28 -15.32
C ILE A 260 -6.89 -5.45 -16.59
N CYS A 261 -7.22 -6.08 -17.71
CA CYS A 261 -7.39 -5.44 -19.01
C CYS A 261 -8.65 -5.96 -19.70
N HIS A 262 -9.45 -5.05 -20.26
CA HIS A 262 -10.57 -5.33 -21.15
C HIS A 262 -10.25 -4.67 -22.49
N ILE A 263 -10.02 -5.46 -23.53
CA ILE A 263 -9.93 -4.94 -24.90
C ILE A 263 -11.32 -5.11 -25.52
N TYR A 264 -11.84 -4.07 -26.16
CA TYR A 264 -13.09 -4.09 -26.89
C TYR A 264 -13.06 -5.25 -27.91
N ILE A 265 -14.11 -6.08 -27.93
CA ILE A 265 -14.22 -7.39 -28.61
C ILE A 265 -13.52 -8.60 -27.96
N ALA A 266 -12.67 -8.44 -26.95
CA ALA A 266 -11.94 -9.54 -26.31
C ALA A 266 -12.45 -9.83 -24.88
N GLU A 267 -12.09 -11.01 -24.35
CA GLU A 267 -12.35 -11.35 -22.95
C GLU A 267 -11.48 -10.51 -21.98
N LEU A 268 -12.00 -10.26 -20.77
CA LEU A 268 -11.19 -9.72 -19.67
C LEU A 268 -9.96 -10.59 -19.40
N GLU A 269 -8.79 -9.97 -19.34
CA GLU A 269 -7.52 -10.58 -18.96
C GLU A 269 -7.02 -10.14 -17.58
N HIS A 270 -6.35 -11.05 -16.87
CA HIS A 270 -5.67 -10.82 -15.60
C HIS A 270 -4.16 -11.05 -15.75
N GLY A 271 -3.36 -10.02 -15.46
CA GLY A 271 -1.90 -10.07 -15.49
C GLY A 271 -1.32 -10.01 -14.08
N ASP A 272 -0.85 -11.13 -13.57
CA ASP A 272 -0.23 -11.24 -12.25
C ASP A 272 1.13 -11.95 -12.35
N SER A 273 2.21 -11.26 -11.99
CA SER A 273 3.58 -11.79 -12.02
C SER A 273 3.86 -12.90 -11.00
N LEU A 274 2.99 -13.13 -10.02
CA LEU A 274 3.04 -14.32 -9.14
C LEU A 274 2.25 -15.51 -9.69
N HIS A 275 1.53 -15.34 -10.81
CA HIS A 275 0.60 -16.31 -11.40
C HIS A 275 -0.55 -16.74 -10.47
N LEU A 276 -1.03 -15.83 -9.60
CA LEU A 276 -2.23 -16.06 -8.81
C LEU A 276 -3.50 -15.80 -9.68
N PRO A 277 -4.65 -16.41 -9.33
CA PRO A 277 -5.92 -16.06 -9.96
C PRO A 277 -6.37 -14.65 -9.55
N ALA A 278 -7.14 -13.99 -10.42
CA ALA A 278 -7.80 -12.72 -10.11
C ALA A 278 -8.67 -12.86 -8.84
N THR A 279 -8.74 -11.81 -8.01
CA THR A 279 -9.54 -11.89 -6.79
C THR A 279 -11.03 -12.04 -7.15
N PRO A 280 -11.80 -12.96 -6.52
CA PRO A 280 -13.14 -13.34 -7.00
C PRO A 280 -14.18 -12.22 -7.03
N ASP A 281 -13.92 -11.12 -6.33
CA ASP A 281 -14.74 -9.92 -6.23
C ASP A 281 -14.58 -8.95 -7.41
N ILE A 282 -13.49 -9.01 -8.18
CA ILE A 282 -13.26 -8.11 -9.32
C ILE A 282 -14.36 -8.23 -10.37
N LEU A 283 -14.76 -9.46 -10.74
CA LEU A 283 -15.77 -9.66 -11.78
C LEU A 283 -17.17 -9.15 -11.37
N PRO A 284 -17.67 -9.41 -10.13
CA PRO A 284 -18.82 -8.69 -9.58
C PRO A 284 -18.71 -7.17 -9.59
N ILE A 285 -17.55 -6.61 -9.21
CA ILE A 285 -17.30 -5.16 -9.23
C ILE A 285 -17.44 -4.61 -10.64
N LEU A 286 -16.77 -5.20 -11.63
CA LEU A 286 -16.82 -4.73 -13.02
C LEU A 286 -18.22 -4.84 -13.63
N ARG A 287 -18.99 -5.88 -13.29
CA ARG A 287 -20.40 -5.98 -13.67
C ARG A 287 -21.26 -4.87 -13.11
N TRP A 288 -21.04 -4.49 -11.86
CA TRP A 288 -21.74 -3.37 -11.23
C TRP A 288 -21.31 -2.02 -11.81
N VAL A 289 -20.00 -1.75 -11.93
CA VAL A 289 -19.48 -0.47 -12.46
C VAL A 289 -19.88 -0.26 -13.93
N PHE A 290 -19.80 -1.30 -14.77
CA PHE A 290 -20.09 -1.19 -16.20
C PHE A 290 -21.50 -1.66 -16.60
N ALA A 291 -22.42 -1.84 -15.64
CA ALA A 291 -23.80 -2.24 -15.91
C ALA A 291 -24.48 -1.35 -16.97
N GLY A 292 -24.97 -1.96 -18.05
CA GLY A 292 -25.62 -1.25 -19.16
C GLY A 292 -24.66 -0.48 -20.09
N LEU A 293 -23.37 -0.85 -20.14
CA LEU A 293 -22.37 -0.31 -21.06
C LEU A 293 -21.74 -1.43 -21.90
N GLN A 294 -21.10 -1.10 -23.02
CA GLN A 294 -20.44 -2.09 -23.91
C GLN A 294 -19.31 -2.88 -23.22
N TYR A 295 -18.73 -2.33 -22.14
CA TYR A 295 -17.72 -2.96 -21.30
C TYR A 295 -18.27 -3.83 -20.16
N ALA A 296 -19.60 -4.01 -20.07
CA ALA A 296 -20.20 -4.91 -19.10
C ALA A 296 -19.68 -6.36 -19.33
N PRO A 297 -18.99 -6.98 -18.35
CA PRO A 297 -18.59 -8.37 -18.48
C PRO A 297 -19.82 -9.25 -18.65
N SER A 298 -19.80 -10.13 -19.66
CA SER A 298 -20.97 -10.94 -20.05
C SER A 298 -21.62 -11.62 -18.84
N PRO A 299 -22.97 -11.68 -18.73
CA PRO A 299 -23.65 -12.39 -17.66
C PRO A 299 -23.21 -13.86 -17.50
N ASN A 300 -22.75 -14.48 -18.59
CA ASN A 300 -22.28 -15.86 -18.62
C ASN A 300 -20.77 -16.02 -18.32
N GLN A 301 -20.00 -14.93 -18.28
CA GLN A 301 -18.58 -14.98 -17.96
C GLN A 301 -18.40 -15.36 -16.48
N THR A 302 -17.77 -16.48 -16.18
CA THR A 302 -17.58 -16.94 -14.78
C THR A 302 -16.17 -16.73 -14.25
N TYR A 303 -15.22 -16.40 -15.13
CA TYR A 303 -13.81 -16.18 -14.78
C TYR A 303 -13.19 -15.04 -15.60
N ILE A 304 -12.05 -14.54 -15.14
CA ILE A 304 -11.18 -13.61 -15.88
C ILE A 304 -10.02 -14.43 -16.45
N ARG A 305 -9.72 -14.28 -17.73
CA ARG A 305 -8.72 -15.09 -18.43
C ARG A 305 -7.31 -14.75 -17.91
N PRO A 306 -6.47 -15.73 -17.53
CA PRO A 306 -5.07 -15.43 -17.22
C PRO A 306 -4.36 -14.95 -18.49
N GLY A 307 -3.78 -13.74 -18.46
CA GLY A 307 -2.98 -13.22 -19.55
C GLY A 307 -1.52 -13.66 -19.45
N VAL A 308 -0.80 -13.55 -20.57
CA VAL A 308 0.62 -13.92 -20.62
C VAL A 308 1.48 -12.84 -19.93
N ILE A 309 2.11 -13.22 -18.83
CA ILE A 309 3.09 -12.42 -18.07
C ILE A 309 4.15 -13.36 -17.47
N ASP A 310 5.40 -12.90 -17.41
CA ASP A 310 6.50 -13.69 -16.85
C ASP A 310 6.41 -13.77 -15.31
N ARG A 311 6.99 -14.82 -14.71
CA ARG A 311 6.87 -15.03 -13.26
C ARG A 311 7.98 -14.34 -12.47
N GLN A 312 7.63 -13.42 -11.58
CA GLN A 312 8.58 -12.84 -10.63
C GLN A 312 9.02 -13.88 -9.59
N SER A 313 10.27 -13.74 -9.13
CA SER A 313 10.88 -14.62 -8.12
C SER A 313 11.71 -13.80 -7.13
N ALA A 314 12.12 -14.42 -6.02
CA ALA A 314 13.01 -13.77 -5.05
C ALA A 314 14.38 -13.39 -5.66
N LEU A 315 14.83 -14.08 -6.71
CA LEU A 315 16.11 -13.84 -7.39
C LEU A 315 16.00 -12.86 -8.57
N ALA A 316 14.79 -12.63 -9.09
CA ALA A 316 14.55 -11.82 -10.28
C ALA A 316 13.14 -11.22 -10.25
N GLY A 317 13.03 -9.89 -10.21
CA GLY A 317 11.75 -9.18 -10.20
C GLY A 317 11.01 -9.15 -8.85
N GLY A 318 11.65 -9.51 -7.74
CA GLY A 318 10.98 -9.75 -6.45
C GLY A 318 10.18 -8.57 -5.84
N GLY A 319 10.47 -7.32 -6.24
CA GLY A 319 9.68 -6.14 -5.85
C GLY A 319 8.90 -5.50 -7.01
N SER A 320 8.81 -6.18 -8.15
CA SER A 320 8.41 -5.60 -9.45
C SER A 320 6.98 -5.87 -9.88
N CYS A 321 6.12 -6.41 -9.01
CA CYS A 321 4.72 -6.67 -9.32
C CYS A 321 3.97 -5.44 -9.88
N GLY A 322 4.24 -4.24 -9.37
CA GLY A 322 3.68 -2.99 -9.90
C GLY A 322 4.19 -2.65 -11.30
N ILE A 323 5.50 -2.84 -11.55
CA ILE A 323 6.14 -2.62 -12.85
C ILE A 323 5.60 -3.61 -13.89
N ALA A 324 5.58 -4.89 -13.54
CA ALA A 324 5.07 -5.98 -14.36
C ALA A 324 3.59 -5.80 -14.69
N SER A 325 2.75 -5.44 -13.72
CA SER A 325 1.32 -5.15 -13.92
C SER A 325 1.08 -3.94 -14.81
N THR A 326 1.89 -2.88 -14.66
CA THR A 326 1.75 -1.67 -15.49
C THR A 326 2.17 -1.94 -16.93
N ASN A 327 3.31 -2.63 -17.13
CA ASN A 327 3.75 -3.05 -18.45
C ASN A 327 2.82 -4.09 -19.11
N PHE A 328 2.14 -4.94 -18.33
CA PHE A 328 1.14 -5.85 -18.86
C PHE A 328 0.01 -5.09 -19.56
N ILE A 329 -0.47 -3.99 -18.97
CA ILE A 329 -1.44 -3.11 -19.61
C ILE A 329 -0.77 -2.40 -20.80
N GLU A 330 0.39 -1.78 -20.60
CA GLU A 330 1.11 -1.03 -21.64
C GLU A 330 1.37 -1.84 -22.92
N SER A 331 1.83 -3.09 -22.78
CA SER A 331 2.11 -4.01 -23.89
C SER A 331 0.87 -4.53 -24.65
N ARG A 332 -0.33 -4.11 -24.25
CA ARG A 332 -1.59 -4.30 -24.99
C ARG A 332 -2.04 -3.04 -25.74
N VAL A 333 -1.50 -1.86 -25.37
CA VAL A 333 -1.78 -0.58 -26.05
C VAL A 333 -1.05 -0.48 -27.40
N GLY A 334 0.10 -1.14 -27.56
CA GLY A 334 0.91 -1.06 -28.79
C GLY A 334 1.76 -2.30 -29.07
N LEU A 335 1.76 -2.73 -30.34
CA LEU A 335 2.39 -3.98 -30.81
C LEU A 335 3.93 -4.02 -30.71
N GLY A 336 4.59 -2.87 -30.51
CA GLY A 336 6.05 -2.77 -30.39
C GLY A 336 6.58 -2.75 -28.96
N ILE A 337 5.72 -2.77 -27.94
CA ILE A 337 6.14 -2.55 -26.54
C ILE A 337 6.66 -3.88 -25.93
N PRO A 338 7.91 -3.94 -25.45
CA PRO A 338 8.46 -5.15 -24.83
C PRO A 338 7.59 -5.62 -23.65
N ARG A 339 7.29 -6.93 -23.61
CA ARG A 339 6.60 -7.55 -22.48
C ARG A 339 7.59 -7.78 -21.34
N TRP A 340 7.17 -7.47 -20.12
CA TRP A 340 7.97 -7.61 -18.91
C TRP A 340 8.45 -9.05 -18.73
N ARG A 341 9.74 -9.18 -18.40
CA ARG A 341 10.41 -10.43 -18.05
C ARG A 341 11.13 -10.26 -16.72
N ALA A 342 11.10 -11.28 -15.87
CA ALA A 342 11.74 -11.23 -14.56
C ALA A 342 13.25 -11.00 -14.66
N ALA A 343 13.89 -11.58 -15.68
CA ALA A 343 15.31 -11.42 -15.96
C ALA A 343 15.71 -10.01 -16.45
N GLN A 344 14.78 -9.21 -16.96
CA GLN A 344 15.02 -7.85 -17.50
C GLN A 344 14.40 -6.77 -16.59
N SER A 345 14.10 -7.13 -15.34
CA SER A 345 13.33 -6.29 -14.44
C SER A 345 14.01 -4.96 -14.10
N ALA A 346 15.34 -4.92 -14.08
CA ALA A 346 16.12 -3.71 -13.87
C ALA A 346 15.98 -2.74 -15.05
N GLU A 347 16.03 -3.25 -16.28
CA GLU A 347 15.90 -2.48 -17.52
C GLU A 347 14.50 -1.90 -17.66
N PHE A 348 13.45 -2.66 -17.33
CA PHE A 348 12.07 -2.13 -17.27
C PHE A 348 11.91 -1.01 -16.21
N ARG A 349 12.63 -1.08 -15.09
CA ARG A 349 12.64 -0.04 -14.06
C ARG A 349 13.39 1.21 -14.51
N ASP A 350 14.51 1.04 -15.20
CA ASP A 350 15.30 2.14 -15.76
C ASP A 350 14.51 2.87 -16.87
N VAL A 351 13.80 2.16 -17.75
CA VAL A 351 12.91 2.76 -18.78
C VAL A 351 11.77 3.53 -18.14
N PHE A 352 11.09 2.95 -17.15
CA PHE A 352 10.06 3.64 -16.37
C PHE A 352 10.63 4.93 -15.76
N LEU A 353 11.81 4.84 -15.14
CA LEU A 353 12.47 5.97 -14.48
C LEU A 353 12.87 7.08 -15.47
N GLN A 354 13.50 6.72 -16.60
CA GLN A 354 13.86 7.62 -17.70
C GLN A 354 12.62 8.36 -18.22
N GLU A 355 11.57 7.62 -18.58
CA GLU A 355 10.37 8.17 -19.19
C GLU A 355 9.63 9.15 -18.24
N VAL A 356 9.51 8.82 -16.96
CA VAL A 356 8.86 9.70 -15.95
C VAL A 356 9.73 10.91 -15.60
N LEU A 357 11.06 10.75 -15.47
CA LEU A 357 11.96 11.87 -15.24
C LEU A 357 11.98 12.86 -16.40
N LEU A 358 12.05 12.35 -17.64
CA LEU A 358 12.01 13.20 -18.83
C LEU A 358 10.71 14.00 -18.87
N TYR A 359 9.56 13.36 -18.67
CA TYR A 359 8.26 14.04 -18.67
C TYR A 359 8.18 15.12 -17.58
N HIS A 360 8.63 14.80 -16.35
CA HIS A 360 8.69 15.76 -15.25
C HIS A 360 9.53 17.01 -15.57
N LEU A 361 10.70 16.84 -16.19
CA LEU A 361 11.57 17.95 -16.59
C LEU A 361 10.89 18.82 -17.67
N LEU A 362 10.34 18.21 -18.71
CA LEU A 362 9.66 18.92 -19.79
C LEU A 362 8.40 19.65 -19.32
N ALA A 363 7.62 19.03 -18.42
CA ALA A 363 6.47 19.67 -17.79
C ALA A 363 6.85 20.84 -16.89
N ARG A 364 7.92 20.72 -16.10
CA ARG A 364 8.43 21.78 -15.23
C ARG A 364 8.88 23.03 -15.99
N ARG A 365 9.28 22.91 -17.27
CA ARG A 365 9.63 24.05 -18.14
C ARG A 365 8.43 24.87 -18.60
N LYS A 366 7.20 24.35 -18.50
CA LYS A 366 5.98 25.03 -18.92
C LYS A 366 5.45 25.93 -17.79
N ASP A 367 5.35 27.23 -18.05
CA ASP A 367 4.80 28.22 -17.10
C ASP A 367 3.27 28.33 -17.24
N THR A 368 2.59 27.18 -17.15
CA THR A 368 1.14 27.02 -17.38
C THR A 368 0.60 25.97 -16.40
N ALA A 369 -0.66 26.12 -15.99
CA ALA A 369 -1.30 25.17 -15.09
C ALA A 369 -1.71 23.90 -15.84
N TYR A 370 -1.88 22.79 -15.10
CA TYR A 370 -2.38 21.54 -15.68
C TYR A 370 -3.69 21.74 -16.48
N ALA A 371 -4.61 22.55 -15.95
CA ALA A 371 -5.89 22.88 -16.59
C ALA A 371 -5.75 23.58 -17.95
N ASP A 372 -4.61 24.22 -18.26
CA ASP A 372 -4.37 24.85 -19.56
C ASP A 372 -3.95 23.83 -20.64
N TRP A 373 -3.50 22.64 -20.23
CA TRP A 373 -3.04 21.58 -21.14
C TRP A 373 -4.13 20.57 -21.52
N ILE A 374 -5.29 20.61 -20.88
CA ILE A 374 -6.34 19.61 -21.01
C ILE A 374 -7.71 20.21 -21.36
N THR A 375 -8.65 19.36 -21.74
CA THR A 375 -10.06 19.71 -21.97
C THR A 375 -10.94 18.51 -21.62
N PRO A 376 -12.03 18.66 -20.84
CA PRO A 376 -12.85 17.53 -20.42
C PRO A 376 -13.39 16.71 -21.59
N CYS A 377 -13.25 15.38 -21.52
CA CYS A 377 -13.77 14.41 -22.49
C CYS A 377 -15.30 14.44 -22.62
N THR A 378 -16.02 14.86 -21.58
CA THR A 378 -17.49 14.93 -21.57
C THR A 378 -17.92 16.29 -21.05
N LEU A 379 -18.48 17.12 -21.93
CA LEU A 379 -19.25 18.29 -21.52
C LEU A 379 -20.54 17.78 -20.83
N THR A 380 -20.76 18.20 -19.59
CA THR A 380 -22.07 18.06 -18.95
C THR A 380 -23.05 19.02 -19.65
N ASP A 381 -24.30 18.61 -19.86
CA ASP A 381 -25.31 19.44 -20.58
C ASP A 381 -25.54 20.83 -19.94
N ASN A 382 -25.14 21.00 -18.67
CA ASN A 382 -25.27 22.24 -17.90
C ASN A 382 -23.98 23.08 -17.87
N GLY A 383 -22.85 22.61 -18.42
CA GLY A 383 -21.54 23.27 -18.33
C GLY A 383 -20.92 23.31 -16.93
N GLU A 384 -21.63 22.82 -15.90
CA GLU A 384 -21.08 22.67 -14.55
C GLU A 384 -20.13 21.48 -14.48
N VAL A 385 -18.85 21.76 -14.24
CA VAL A 385 -17.87 20.77 -13.80
C VAL A 385 -18.37 20.22 -12.47
N ALA A 386 -18.75 18.94 -12.45
CA ALA A 386 -19.29 18.31 -11.25
C ALA A 386 -18.26 18.39 -10.11
N GLY A 387 -18.62 19.09 -9.03
CA GLY A 387 -17.74 19.23 -7.87
C GLY A 387 -17.34 17.88 -7.27
N PHE A 388 -16.09 17.77 -6.84
CA PHE A 388 -15.56 16.57 -6.19
C PHE A 388 -16.47 16.07 -5.08
N SER A 389 -16.66 14.75 -5.01
CA SER A 389 -17.48 14.11 -3.98
C SER A 389 -17.01 14.50 -2.57
N PRO A 390 -17.86 15.10 -1.71
CA PRO A 390 -17.50 15.39 -0.33
C PRO A 390 -17.41 14.13 0.54
N MET A 391 -17.81 12.96 0.04
CA MET A 391 -17.92 11.72 0.82
C MET A 391 -16.56 11.07 1.19
N GLY A 392 -15.43 11.63 0.75
CA GLY A 392 -14.09 11.07 1.03
C GLY A 392 -13.84 9.70 0.38
N VAL A 393 -14.71 9.29 -0.53
CA VAL A 393 -14.59 8.14 -1.43
C VAL A 393 -14.79 8.68 -2.84
N GLY A 394 -13.79 8.44 -3.69
CA GLY A 394 -13.65 9.08 -4.99
C GLY A 394 -12.17 9.21 -5.31
N TYR A 395 -11.82 9.12 -6.59
CA TYR A 395 -10.46 9.18 -7.07
C TYR A 395 -10.37 10.23 -8.18
N ARG A 396 -9.22 10.91 -8.29
CA ARG A 396 -8.96 11.81 -9.42
C ARG A 396 -8.74 10.94 -10.66
N ASP A 397 -9.46 11.23 -11.74
CA ASP A 397 -9.49 10.38 -12.94
C ASP A 397 -9.01 11.17 -14.16
N PHE A 398 -7.74 11.03 -14.51
CA PHE A 398 -7.15 11.67 -15.70
C PHE A 398 -7.76 11.17 -17.03
N ASN A 399 -8.55 10.09 -17.02
CA ASN A 399 -9.25 9.58 -18.22
C ASN A 399 -10.50 10.42 -18.58
N LEU A 400 -10.86 11.38 -17.72
CA LEU A 400 -11.94 12.34 -17.97
C LEU A 400 -11.46 13.57 -18.75
N ASP A 401 -10.15 13.67 -19.03
CA ASP A 401 -9.50 14.82 -19.65
C ASP A 401 -8.77 14.43 -20.95
N MET A 402 -9.06 15.12 -22.05
CA MET A 402 -8.31 15.07 -23.31
C MET A 402 -7.16 16.07 -23.30
N LEU A 403 -6.21 15.93 -24.24
CA LEU A 403 -5.20 16.96 -24.50
C LEU A 403 -5.87 18.18 -25.18
N SER A 404 -5.54 19.39 -24.71
CA SER A 404 -6.04 20.64 -25.28
C SER A 404 -5.58 20.85 -26.72
N GLU A 405 -6.48 21.35 -27.58
CA GLU A 405 -6.22 21.64 -29.01
C GLU A 405 -5.02 22.59 -29.24
N ASN A 406 -4.67 23.41 -28.24
CA ASN A 406 -3.56 24.35 -28.31
C ASN A 406 -2.16 23.66 -28.34
N ALA A 407 -2.09 22.33 -28.22
CA ALA A 407 -0.86 21.53 -28.28
C ALA A 407 0.26 21.96 -27.29
N THR A 408 -0.10 22.65 -26.21
CA THR A 408 0.84 23.15 -25.18
C THR A 408 1.26 22.06 -24.18
N HIS A 409 0.53 20.94 -24.12
CA HIS A 409 0.78 19.84 -23.20
C HIS A 409 2.21 19.29 -23.36
N PRO A 410 3.00 19.12 -22.28
CA PRO A 410 4.42 18.72 -22.36
C PRO A 410 4.64 17.33 -22.99
N ILE A 411 3.59 16.54 -23.18
CA ILE A 411 3.65 15.23 -23.83
C ILE A 411 4.12 15.29 -25.29
N PHE A 412 3.78 16.35 -26.04
CA PHE A 412 4.18 16.45 -27.45
C PHE A 412 5.70 16.59 -27.59
N GLU A 413 6.31 17.43 -26.74
CA GLU A 413 7.76 17.55 -26.64
C GLU A 413 8.39 16.23 -26.12
N TRP A 414 7.73 15.55 -25.19
CA TRP A 414 8.19 14.26 -24.66
C TRP A 414 8.20 13.15 -25.72
N VAL A 415 7.17 13.04 -26.56
CA VAL A 415 7.09 12.00 -27.62
C VAL A 415 8.23 12.14 -28.62
N THR A 416 8.68 13.36 -28.92
CA THR A 416 9.90 13.58 -29.71
C THR A 416 11.16 13.30 -28.89
N ALA A 417 11.29 13.92 -27.72
CA ALA A 417 12.52 13.87 -26.92
C ALA A 417 12.88 12.46 -26.41
N ILE A 418 11.91 11.56 -26.24
CA ILE A 418 12.16 10.16 -25.83
C ILE A 418 12.82 9.34 -26.94
N MET A 419 12.63 9.71 -28.22
CA MET A 419 13.32 9.07 -29.35
C MET A 419 14.82 9.41 -29.38
N ASP A 420 15.18 10.61 -28.91
CA ASP A 420 16.56 11.08 -28.79
C ASP A 420 17.27 10.61 -27.50
N GLN A 421 16.55 9.97 -26.56
CA GLN A 421 17.18 9.44 -25.35
C GLN A 421 17.94 8.12 -25.61
N PRO A 422 18.98 7.82 -24.81
CA PRO A 422 19.67 6.54 -24.89
C PRO A 422 18.73 5.35 -24.69
N GLN A 423 18.76 4.42 -25.66
CA GLN A 423 17.93 3.22 -25.66
C GLN A 423 18.46 2.22 -24.64
N ILE A 424 17.69 1.99 -23.57
CA ILE A 424 18.05 1.07 -22.47
C ILE A 424 17.89 -0.40 -22.89
N PHE A 425 16.88 -0.70 -23.71
CA PHE A 425 16.79 -2.02 -24.35
C PHE A 425 17.75 -2.09 -25.53
N HIS A 426 18.89 -2.74 -25.32
CA HIS A 426 19.69 -3.22 -26.44
C HIS A 426 18.85 -4.16 -27.29
N ALA A 427 18.82 -3.92 -28.61
CA ALA A 427 18.31 -4.91 -29.54
C ALA A 427 19.08 -6.23 -29.28
N PRO A 428 18.38 -7.38 -29.15
CA PRO A 428 19.06 -8.63 -28.86
C PRO A 428 20.13 -8.86 -29.93
N GLU A 429 21.39 -9.04 -29.52
CA GLU A 429 22.51 -9.27 -30.44
C GLU A 429 22.19 -10.50 -31.29
N SER A 430 21.71 -10.25 -32.50
CA SER A 430 21.24 -11.29 -33.38
C SER A 430 22.46 -11.99 -33.96
N GLY A 431 22.94 -13.03 -33.27
CA GLY A 431 24.02 -13.93 -33.69
C GLY A 431 23.73 -14.71 -34.99
N GLN A 432 22.69 -14.33 -35.73
CA GLN A 432 22.43 -14.72 -37.11
C GLN A 432 22.02 -13.48 -37.92
N PRO A 433 22.61 -13.25 -39.11
CA PRO A 433 22.25 -12.13 -39.98
C PRO A 433 20.85 -12.34 -40.55
N SER A 434 19.85 -11.74 -39.92
CA SER A 434 18.47 -11.72 -40.41
C SER A 434 18.29 -10.57 -41.39
N THR A 435 17.96 -10.89 -42.65
CA THR A 435 17.93 -9.93 -43.78
C THR A 435 16.73 -8.99 -43.81
N MET A 436 15.94 -8.92 -42.73
CA MET A 436 14.75 -8.08 -42.60
C MET A 436 14.69 -7.50 -41.17
N SER A 437 15.19 -6.28 -40.98
CA SER A 437 14.91 -5.50 -39.76
C SER A 437 13.63 -4.70 -39.97
N PRO A 438 12.57 -4.90 -39.15
CA PRO A 438 11.41 -4.04 -39.17
C PRO A 438 11.75 -2.74 -38.42
N THR A 439 12.20 -1.72 -39.14
CA THR A 439 12.23 -0.36 -38.60
C THR A 439 10.80 0.12 -38.42
N VAL A 440 10.27 0.02 -37.19
CA VAL A 440 9.01 0.65 -36.82
C VAL A 440 9.23 2.17 -36.77
N GLN A 441 9.12 2.82 -37.93
CA GLN A 441 9.02 4.27 -37.98
C GLN A 441 7.69 4.67 -37.36
N LEU A 442 7.75 5.28 -36.18
CA LEU A 442 6.69 6.14 -35.68
C LEU A 442 6.65 7.38 -36.59
N SER A 443 5.97 7.26 -37.74
CA SER A 443 5.68 8.40 -38.59
C SER A 443 4.63 9.25 -37.88
N LEU A 444 5.10 10.28 -37.15
CA LEU A 444 4.27 11.39 -36.71
C LEU A 444 3.78 12.10 -37.99
N GLY A 445 2.57 11.73 -38.42
CA GLY A 445 1.93 12.38 -39.56
C GLY A 445 1.83 13.88 -39.31
N ALA A 446 2.36 14.68 -40.22
CA ALA A 446 2.11 16.12 -40.19
C ALA A 446 0.59 16.37 -40.26
N PRO A 447 0.05 17.38 -39.55
CA PRO A 447 -1.39 17.61 -39.46
C PRO A 447 -1.98 17.88 -40.86
N PHE A 448 -2.64 16.86 -41.42
CA PHE A 448 -3.23 16.92 -42.76
C PHE A 448 -4.57 17.65 -42.71
N THR A 449 -4.65 18.82 -43.35
CA THR A 449 -5.92 19.52 -43.53
C THR A 449 -6.74 18.80 -44.61
N LEU A 450 -7.65 17.91 -44.20
CA LEU A 450 -8.55 17.22 -45.12
C LEU A 450 -9.68 18.14 -45.59
N GLN A 451 -9.46 18.79 -46.74
CA GLN A 451 -10.55 19.11 -47.67
C GLN A 451 -10.59 18.02 -48.74
N ASN A 452 -11.58 17.13 -48.67
CA ASN A 452 -12.09 16.39 -49.83
C ASN A 452 -13.49 15.85 -49.52
N GLU A 453 -14.45 16.22 -50.36
CA GLU A 453 -15.80 15.64 -50.35
C GLU A 453 -15.73 14.21 -50.88
N VAL A 454 -16.18 13.22 -50.09
CA VAL A 454 -16.36 11.84 -50.55
C VAL A 454 -17.86 11.59 -50.73
N CYS A 455 -18.29 11.44 -51.98
CA CYS A 455 -19.67 11.17 -52.32
C CYS A 455 -20.01 9.70 -52.04
N ILE A 456 -20.94 9.44 -51.11
CA ILE A 456 -21.39 8.09 -50.75
C ILE A 456 -22.48 7.64 -51.74
N PRO A 457 -22.35 6.47 -52.40
CA PRO A 457 -23.42 5.91 -53.22
C PRO A 457 -24.51 5.26 -52.34
N PRO A 458 -25.78 5.13 -52.80
CA PRO A 458 -26.88 4.68 -51.96
C PRO A 458 -26.76 3.22 -51.51
N LEU A 459 -27.23 2.93 -50.28
CA LEU A 459 -27.47 1.56 -49.83
C LEU A 459 -28.68 0.96 -50.57
N ASP A 460 -28.45 0.12 -51.58
CA ASP A 460 -29.45 -0.85 -52.07
C ASP A 460 -28.86 -2.11 -52.76
N GLU A 461 -27.53 -2.29 -52.84
CA GLU A 461 -26.88 -3.43 -53.53
C GLU A 461 -25.87 -4.22 -52.67
N LEU A 462 -26.23 -4.60 -51.44
CA LEU A 462 -25.45 -5.56 -50.64
C LEU A 462 -26.31 -6.68 -50.03
N SER A 463 -26.90 -7.50 -50.90
CA SER A 463 -27.71 -8.65 -50.50
C SER A 463 -27.43 -9.93 -51.28
N THR A 464 -26.16 -10.27 -51.54
CA THR A 464 -25.66 -11.65 -51.72
C THR A 464 -24.13 -11.68 -51.76
N LEU A 465 -23.44 -11.95 -50.64
CA LEU A 465 -22.07 -12.49 -50.65
C LEU A 465 -21.91 -13.50 -49.51
N ASN A 466 -21.22 -14.61 -49.81
CA ASN A 466 -21.26 -15.84 -49.02
C ASN A 466 -20.06 -15.92 -48.07
N LEU A 467 -20.31 -16.22 -46.79
CA LEU A 467 -19.35 -15.99 -45.71
C LEU A 467 -18.51 -17.24 -45.37
N ASP A 468 -17.67 -17.72 -46.31
CA ASP A 468 -16.80 -18.89 -46.08
C ASP A 468 -15.50 -18.95 -46.93
N ALA A 469 -15.06 -17.83 -47.53
CA ALA A 469 -13.89 -17.80 -48.43
C ALA A 469 -13.05 -16.50 -48.32
N ALA A 470 -12.68 -16.11 -47.10
CA ALA A 470 -11.91 -14.89 -46.82
C ALA A 470 -10.74 -15.10 -45.83
N LEU A 471 -9.93 -16.13 -46.09
CA LEU A 471 -8.55 -16.24 -45.59
C LEU A 471 -7.64 -16.41 -46.80
N ASP A 472 -6.43 -15.85 -46.73
CA ASP A 472 -5.48 -15.62 -47.83
C ASP A 472 -5.90 -14.57 -48.87
N PHE A 473 -5.69 -13.30 -48.53
CA PHE A 473 -5.47 -12.22 -49.50
C PHE A 473 -4.21 -11.45 -49.14
N ASP A 474 -3.18 -11.56 -49.98
CA ASP A 474 -1.87 -10.93 -49.81
C ASP A 474 -1.88 -9.54 -50.48
N PHE A 475 -1.70 -8.48 -49.69
CA PHE A 475 -1.71 -7.10 -50.19
C PHE A 475 -0.28 -6.62 -50.46
N SER A 476 0.19 -6.85 -51.68
CA SER A 476 1.38 -6.19 -52.20
C SER A 476 1.03 -4.77 -52.69
N PHE A 477 1.65 -3.75 -52.09
CA PHE A 477 1.58 -2.36 -52.55
C PHE A 477 2.87 -1.99 -53.28
N ASP A 478 2.78 -1.81 -54.60
CA ASP A 478 3.87 -1.29 -55.42
C ASP A 478 4.04 0.23 -55.23
N PHE A 479 5.16 0.66 -54.65
CA PHE A 479 5.50 2.08 -54.52
C PHE A 479 6.42 2.51 -55.68
N THR A 480 5.85 3.17 -56.69
CA THR A 480 6.63 3.75 -57.80
C THR A 480 7.20 5.12 -57.42
N ALA A 481 8.46 5.14 -56.98
CA ALA A 481 9.16 6.39 -56.68
C ALA A 481 9.53 7.16 -57.97
N GLN A 482 9.00 8.37 -58.13
CA GLN A 482 9.46 9.29 -59.18
C GLN A 482 10.77 9.96 -58.79
N ASN A 483 11.83 9.71 -59.55
CA ASN A 483 13.13 10.38 -59.39
C ASN A 483 13.07 11.82 -59.92
N HIS A 484 13.23 12.80 -59.02
CA HIS A 484 13.74 14.13 -59.38
C HIS A 484 15.20 14.23 -58.98
N GLY A 485 16.11 14.15 -59.96
CA GLY A 485 17.55 14.31 -59.73
C GLY A 485 17.99 15.78 -59.74
N LEU A 486 19.08 16.08 -59.02
CA LEU A 486 19.83 17.34 -59.17
C LEU A 486 21.32 17.16 -58.82
N ASN A 487 22.17 17.48 -59.80
CA ASN A 487 23.59 17.87 -59.79
C ASN A 487 24.54 17.43 -58.65
N THR A 488 25.57 16.68 -59.06
CA THR A 488 26.89 16.61 -58.41
C THR A 488 27.87 17.63 -59.01
N GLN A 489 28.63 18.35 -58.16
CA GLN A 489 29.90 18.99 -58.58
C GLN A 489 31.00 18.89 -57.51
N THR A 490 32.02 18.10 -57.87
CA THR A 490 33.47 18.10 -57.54
C THR A 490 34.11 19.17 -56.63
N LEU A 491 35.04 18.72 -55.77
CA LEU A 491 36.47 19.12 -55.56
C LEU A 491 36.98 18.39 -54.28
N SER A 492 37.91 17.41 -54.26
CA SER A 492 39.40 17.49 -54.30
C SER A 492 40.00 18.54 -53.34
N GLU A 493 40.96 18.30 -52.43
CA GLU A 493 41.98 17.25 -52.20
C GLU A 493 42.06 16.88 -50.68
N SER A 494 43.01 16.12 -50.08
CA SER A 494 44.33 15.60 -50.47
C SER A 494 44.71 14.27 -49.75
N LEU A 495 46.00 13.88 -49.82
CA LEU A 495 46.61 12.75 -49.08
C LEU A 495 47.67 13.24 -48.06
N ALA A 496 48.00 12.39 -47.06
CA ALA A 496 49.37 11.87 -46.86
C ALA A 496 49.48 10.80 -45.74
N THR A 497 49.85 9.56 -46.12
CA THR A 497 50.79 8.59 -45.47
C THR A 497 50.81 8.38 -43.94
N THR A 498 50.90 7.15 -43.39
CA THR A 498 52.02 6.18 -43.59
C THR A 498 51.69 4.69 -43.33
N THR A 499 52.41 3.80 -44.04
CA THR A 499 52.90 2.42 -43.73
C THR A 499 52.57 1.76 -42.36
N SER A 500 52.39 0.44 -42.20
CA SER A 500 53.16 -0.68 -42.80
C SER A 500 52.46 -2.05 -42.65
N SER A 501 52.85 -3.03 -43.46
CA SER A 501 52.41 -4.44 -43.48
C SER A 501 53.11 -5.37 -42.48
N ALA A 502 52.43 -6.41 -42.00
CA ALA A 502 53.02 -7.75 -41.77
C ALA A 502 51.94 -8.84 -41.68
N SER A 503 52.05 -9.88 -42.52
CA SER A 503 51.16 -11.07 -42.46
C SER A 503 51.64 -12.07 -41.41
N GLY A 504 50.70 -12.68 -40.67
CA GLY A 504 50.97 -13.79 -39.75
C GLY A 504 49.93 -14.89 -39.90
N VAL A 505 50.24 -15.94 -40.66
CA VAL A 505 49.41 -17.14 -40.80
C VAL A 505 49.78 -18.13 -39.69
N ILE A 506 48.82 -18.52 -38.85
CA ILE A 506 48.95 -19.66 -37.93
C ILE A 506 47.68 -20.49 -38.01
N ASN A 507 47.84 -21.78 -38.32
CA ASN A 507 46.74 -22.76 -38.37
C ASN A 507 46.31 -23.17 -36.95
N ILE A 508 45.02 -23.47 -36.77
CA ILE A 508 44.46 -24.13 -35.59
C ILE A 508 43.77 -25.43 -36.08
N PRO A 509 43.97 -26.59 -35.42
CA PRO A 509 43.53 -27.89 -35.94
C PRO A 509 42.06 -28.22 -35.66
N ASP A 510 41.49 -29.07 -36.51
CA ASP A 510 40.11 -29.56 -36.43
C ASP A 510 39.79 -30.33 -35.13
N THR A 511 38.52 -30.22 -34.70
CA THR A 511 37.91 -31.14 -33.72
C THR A 511 36.57 -31.69 -34.27
N PRO A 512 36.25 -32.97 -34.02
CA PRO A 512 35.18 -33.68 -34.73
C PRO A 512 33.77 -33.44 -34.15
N PRO A 513 32.70 -33.66 -34.95
CA PRO A 513 31.33 -33.36 -34.54
C PRO A 513 30.72 -34.42 -33.61
N HIS A 514 30.06 -33.96 -32.53
CA HIS A 514 29.24 -34.81 -31.67
C HIS A 514 27.83 -35.02 -32.25
N THR A 515 27.38 -36.28 -32.26
CA THR A 515 26.02 -36.68 -32.66
C THR A 515 25.05 -36.64 -31.47
N PRO A 516 23.76 -36.30 -31.67
CA PRO A 516 22.76 -36.29 -30.61
C PRO A 516 22.18 -37.70 -30.33
N PRO A 517 21.86 -38.04 -29.06
CA PRO A 517 21.30 -39.34 -28.70
C PRO A 517 19.79 -39.46 -29.00
N LYS A 518 19.38 -40.64 -29.48
CA LYS A 518 17.98 -40.99 -29.78
C LYS A 518 17.23 -41.40 -28.51
N THR A 519 16.03 -40.85 -28.30
CA THR A 519 15.06 -41.31 -27.28
C THR A 519 14.09 -42.35 -27.87
N PRO A 520 13.75 -43.44 -27.15
CA PRO A 520 12.74 -44.41 -27.59
C PRO A 520 11.31 -44.02 -27.13
N PRO A 521 10.25 -44.44 -27.86
CA PRO A 521 8.88 -44.06 -27.55
C PRO A 521 8.28 -44.88 -26.40
N ARG A 522 7.50 -44.23 -25.52
CA ARG A 522 6.71 -44.91 -24.49
C ARG A 522 5.27 -45.14 -24.97
N ARG A 523 4.77 -46.35 -24.77
CA ARG A 523 3.47 -46.85 -25.24
C ARG A 523 2.44 -46.80 -24.11
N ILE A 524 1.21 -46.36 -24.42
CA ILE A 524 0.08 -46.33 -23.48
C ILE A 524 -0.45 -47.75 -23.23
N LYS A 525 -0.75 -48.06 -21.96
CA LYS A 525 -1.82 -48.98 -21.54
C LYS A 525 -2.39 -48.57 -20.17
N GLN A 526 -3.59 -49.03 -19.90
CA GLN A 526 -4.55 -48.63 -18.87
C GLN A 526 -4.91 -49.85 -17.99
N GLU A 527 -5.69 -49.65 -16.91
CA GLU A 527 -6.27 -50.67 -16.00
C GLU A 527 -5.31 -51.25 -14.93
N VAL A 528 -5.72 -51.69 -13.72
CA VAL A 528 -6.95 -51.55 -12.90
C VAL A 528 -6.60 -51.80 -11.40
N LEU A 529 -7.56 -51.51 -10.50
CA LEU A 529 -7.60 -51.60 -9.03
C LEU A 529 -6.73 -52.63 -8.23
N ASP A 530 -6.46 -52.20 -6.99
CA ASP A 530 -6.67 -52.88 -5.69
C ASP A 530 -5.54 -53.49 -4.82
N LEU A 531 -5.57 -53.01 -3.56
CA LEU A 531 -5.32 -53.67 -2.27
C LEU A 531 -3.91 -53.97 -1.71
N CYS A 532 -3.82 -53.67 -0.40
CA CYS A 532 -2.91 -54.19 0.64
C CYS A 532 -1.44 -53.71 0.73
N SER A 533 -1.21 -52.90 1.77
CA SER A 533 0.03 -52.78 2.57
C SER A 533 0.22 -54.04 3.45
N PRO A 534 1.34 -54.25 4.20
CA PRO A 534 2.64 -53.54 4.23
C PRO A 534 3.85 -54.46 3.91
N ASP A 535 5.06 -53.91 3.81
CA ASP A 535 6.15 -54.34 4.72
C ASP A 535 7.41 -53.44 4.69
N VAL A 536 8.22 -53.61 5.75
CA VAL A 536 9.39 -52.80 6.11
C VAL A 536 10.62 -53.12 5.25
N ILE A 537 11.28 -52.09 4.70
CA ILE A 537 12.72 -52.13 4.37
C ILE A 537 13.40 -50.84 4.85
N ASP A 538 14.30 -50.99 5.82
CA ASP A 538 15.32 -50.03 6.19
C ASP A 538 16.53 -50.23 5.27
N LEU A 539 16.96 -49.19 4.55
CA LEU A 539 18.27 -49.13 3.92
C LEU A 539 18.85 -47.72 3.99
N SER A 540 19.97 -47.63 4.70
CA SER A 540 20.76 -46.43 4.91
C SER A 540 21.80 -46.20 3.79
N MET A 541 22.53 -45.09 3.91
CA MET A 541 23.77 -44.73 3.20
C MET A 541 23.65 -44.12 1.79
N ALA A 542 23.98 -42.83 1.67
CA ALA A 542 25.32 -42.39 1.22
C ALA A 542 25.29 -40.96 0.63
N THR A 543 25.92 -40.01 1.31
CA THR A 543 26.14 -38.63 0.83
C THR A 543 27.36 -38.56 -0.09
N PRO A 544 27.30 -37.89 -1.26
CA PRO A 544 28.47 -37.40 -1.97
C PRO A 544 28.86 -35.97 -1.51
N PRO A 545 30.14 -35.55 -1.67
CA PRO A 545 30.67 -34.36 -1.00
C PRO A 545 30.36 -33.04 -1.72
N ARG A 546 30.17 -31.97 -0.95
CA ARG A 546 30.16 -30.58 -1.43
C ARG A 546 31.58 -30.13 -1.77
N LEU A 547 31.81 -29.70 -3.00
CA LEU A 547 32.94 -28.81 -3.33
C LEU A 547 32.62 -27.39 -2.88
N ALA A 548 33.51 -26.80 -2.09
CA ALA A 548 33.36 -25.44 -1.58
C ALA A 548 34.12 -24.47 -2.48
N THR A 549 33.41 -23.48 -3.02
CA THR A 549 34.02 -22.29 -3.62
C THR A 549 33.55 -21.08 -2.82
N LYS A 550 34.44 -20.48 -2.04
CA LYS A 550 34.17 -19.22 -1.35
C LYS A 550 34.18 -18.08 -2.37
N GLN A 551 33.08 -17.33 -2.43
CA GLN A 551 33.09 -15.94 -2.87
C GLN A 551 32.54 -15.11 -1.72
N GLU A 552 33.35 -14.17 -1.23
CA GLU A 552 32.93 -13.21 -0.21
C GLU A 552 32.12 -12.11 -0.91
N ILE A 553 30.80 -12.13 -0.71
CA ILE A 553 29.93 -10.99 -1.03
C ILE A 553 29.71 -10.22 0.27
N LEU A 554 30.13 -8.95 0.30
CA LEU A 554 29.72 -8.03 1.37
C LEU A 554 28.24 -7.69 1.16
N GLU A 555 27.35 -8.41 1.83
CA GLU A 555 25.94 -8.02 1.92
C GLU A 555 25.78 -6.85 2.88
N PHE A 556 25.47 -5.66 2.33
CA PHE A 556 25.02 -4.53 3.12
C PHE A 556 23.64 -4.84 3.70
N GLY A 557 23.55 -4.95 5.03
CA GLY A 557 22.31 -5.24 5.73
C GLY A 557 21.21 -4.21 5.44
N SER A 558 20.06 -4.68 4.95
CA SER A 558 18.89 -3.85 4.62
C SER A 558 18.16 -3.40 5.90
N PRO A 559 17.97 -2.08 6.13
CA PRO A 559 17.18 -1.58 7.26
C PRO A 559 15.88 -0.87 6.80
N PHE A 560 14.84 -1.01 7.63
CA PHE A 560 13.54 -0.32 7.59
C PHE A 560 12.57 -0.63 6.44
N ARG A 561 11.49 -1.36 6.78
CA ARG A 561 10.18 -1.23 6.14
C ARG A 561 9.40 -0.07 6.78
N PRO A 562 9.04 1.00 6.05
CA PRO A 562 8.07 1.98 6.56
C PRO A 562 6.65 1.41 6.46
N SER A 563 5.97 1.25 7.60
CA SER A 563 4.54 0.90 7.63
C SER A 563 3.69 2.16 7.80
N VAL A 564 3.41 2.83 6.68
CA VAL A 564 2.60 4.06 6.66
C VAL A 564 1.33 3.84 5.85
N LYS A 565 0.18 3.76 6.53
CA LYS A 565 -1.13 3.99 5.89
C LYS A 565 -1.51 5.45 6.13
N ARG A 566 -1.25 6.32 5.15
CA ARG A 566 -1.82 7.67 5.11
C ARG A 566 -3.25 7.58 4.56
N LYS A 567 -4.18 8.31 5.16
CA LYS A 567 -5.46 8.68 4.54
C LYS A 567 -5.28 10.09 4.01
N TYR A 568 -5.55 10.30 2.73
CA TYR A 568 -5.62 11.64 2.16
C TYR A 568 -6.98 12.27 2.49
N GLY A 569 -7.00 13.59 2.65
CA GLY A 569 -8.20 14.42 2.75
C GLY A 569 -7.95 15.73 2.00
N PRO A 570 -8.98 16.38 1.43
CA PRO A 570 -8.79 17.51 0.54
C PRO A 570 -8.42 18.80 1.30
N ALA A 571 -7.53 19.61 0.71
CA ALA A 571 -7.25 20.96 1.14
C ALA A 571 -7.84 21.97 0.14
N ALA A 572 -8.64 22.92 0.65
CA ALA A 572 -9.08 24.10 -0.10
C ALA A 572 -8.08 25.25 0.04
N GLY A 573 -8.16 26.25 -0.83
CA GLY A 573 -7.04 27.14 -1.15
C GLY A 573 -6.58 28.15 -0.08
N ALA A 574 -5.25 28.36 -0.10
CA ALA A 574 -4.52 29.60 0.20
C ALA A 574 -4.55 30.24 1.60
N ASP A 575 -3.60 29.84 2.47
CA ASP A 575 -2.53 30.73 3.00
C ASP A 575 -1.37 29.85 3.55
N PRO A 576 -0.08 30.28 3.58
CA PRO A 576 1.05 29.36 3.78
C PRO A 576 1.34 29.08 5.26
N ALA A 577 0.47 28.34 5.93
CA ALA A 577 0.71 27.74 7.24
C ALA A 577 0.99 26.23 7.11
N ALA A 578 2.09 25.75 7.71
CA ALA A 578 2.56 24.37 7.53
C ALA A 578 1.53 23.31 8.03
N PRO A 579 1.33 22.20 7.29
CA PRO A 579 0.34 21.19 7.66
C PRO A 579 0.73 20.42 8.93
N ILE A 580 -0.26 20.18 9.79
CA ILE A 580 -0.10 19.47 11.06
C ILE A 580 -0.22 17.96 10.83
N ASP A 581 0.89 17.22 10.93
CA ASP A 581 0.92 15.76 10.74
C ASP A 581 0.52 15.02 12.03
N LEU A 582 -0.66 14.39 12.06
CA LEU A 582 -1.25 13.69 13.21
C LEU A 582 -0.99 12.17 13.16
N VAL A 583 0.13 11.73 13.72
CA VAL A 583 0.53 10.30 13.74
C VAL A 583 -0.01 9.56 14.98
N SER A 584 -0.73 8.45 14.76
CA SER A 584 -1.24 7.57 15.82
C SER A 584 -0.18 6.63 16.43
N PRO A 585 -0.26 6.25 17.72
CA PRO A 585 0.86 5.68 18.47
C PRO A 585 1.03 4.15 18.36
N PRO A 586 2.27 3.63 18.35
CA PRO A 586 2.56 2.23 18.66
C PRO A 586 2.49 1.95 20.18
N ARG A 587 2.24 0.69 20.56
CA ARG A 587 2.07 0.26 21.97
C ARG A 587 3.32 -0.43 22.51
N THR A 588 3.91 0.08 23.59
CA THR A 588 4.85 -0.65 24.46
C THR A 588 4.37 -0.64 25.92
N LYS A 589 4.70 -1.69 26.68
CA LYS A 589 4.42 -1.81 28.12
C LYS A 589 5.68 -1.50 28.92
N PRO A 590 5.60 -0.79 30.07
CA PRO A 590 6.74 -0.65 30.97
C PRO A 590 7.08 -1.99 31.62
N LYS A 591 8.37 -2.28 31.77
CA LYS A 591 8.90 -3.43 32.50
C LYS A 591 9.21 -2.96 33.93
N LEU A 592 8.56 -3.55 34.93
CA LEU A 592 8.85 -3.28 36.33
C LEU A 592 10.12 -4.05 36.72
N GLU A 593 11.17 -3.36 37.18
CA GLU A 593 12.35 -4.02 37.75
C GLU A 593 12.18 -4.19 39.26
N LEU A 594 12.53 -5.38 39.75
CA LEU A 594 12.45 -5.74 41.16
C LEU A 594 13.72 -5.28 41.87
N HIS A 595 13.62 -4.26 42.73
CA HIS A 595 14.64 -4.03 43.76
C HIS A 595 14.24 -4.76 45.05
N ALA A 596 15.23 -5.40 45.68
CA ALA A 596 15.06 -6.05 46.98
C ALA A 596 14.82 -5.01 48.09
N PRO A 597 13.93 -5.27 49.07
CA PRO A 597 13.69 -4.36 50.18
C PRO A 597 14.79 -4.49 51.24
N PRO A 598 15.26 -3.37 51.84
CA PRO A 598 16.08 -3.41 53.06
C PRO A 598 15.23 -3.59 54.31
N ASP A 599 15.85 -4.13 55.38
CA ASP A 599 15.25 -4.36 56.69
C ASP A 599 14.53 -3.14 57.29
N ARG A 600 13.25 -3.32 57.65
CA ARG A 600 12.52 -2.61 58.70
C ARG A 600 11.56 -3.62 59.33
N GLY A 601 11.43 -3.73 60.65
CA GLY A 601 11.42 -2.64 61.63
C GLY A 601 9.96 -2.38 62.00
N ALA A 602 9.58 -2.70 63.24
CA ALA A 602 8.17 -2.89 63.63
C ALA A 602 7.26 -1.67 63.41
N LEU A 603 5.98 -1.94 63.09
CA LEU A 603 4.91 -0.94 62.98
C LEU A 603 3.70 -1.30 63.89
N PRO A 604 2.89 -0.30 64.29
CA PRO A 604 1.92 -0.38 65.40
C PRO A 604 0.52 -0.89 64.95
N PRO A 605 -0.49 -1.04 65.84
CA PRO A 605 -1.62 -1.94 65.61
C PRO A 605 -2.66 -1.42 64.60
N SER A 606 -3.39 -2.36 64.01
CA SER A 606 -4.30 -2.16 62.87
C SER A 606 -5.63 -1.51 63.23
N ASN A 607 -6.09 -0.61 62.35
CA ASN A 607 -7.46 -0.10 62.32
C ASN A 607 -8.49 -1.21 62.03
N PRO A 608 -9.76 -1.04 62.45
CA PRO A 608 -10.79 -2.08 62.31
C PRO A 608 -11.15 -2.38 60.85
N ARG A 609 -11.36 -3.66 60.58
CA ARG A 609 -11.71 -4.21 59.27
C ARG A 609 -13.16 -3.82 58.90
N PRO A 610 -13.44 -3.32 57.68
CA PRO A 610 -14.82 -3.15 57.23
C PRO A 610 -15.51 -4.53 57.12
N PRO A 611 -16.86 -4.57 57.24
CA PRO A 611 -17.59 -5.83 57.29
C PRO A 611 -17.38 -6.65 56.01
N GLN A 612 -16.86 -7.87 56.14
CA GLN A 612 -16.79 -8.81 55.03
C GLN A 612 -18.21 -9.21 54.66
N ARG A 613 -18.66 -8.77 53.48
CA ARG A 613 -19.93 -9.20 52.91
C ARG A 613 -19.82 -10.69 52.55
N GLU A 614 -20.84 -11.44 52.92
CA GLU A 614 -20.96 -12.86 52.64
C GLU A 614 -20.93 -13.11 51.13
N VAL A 615 -19.89 -13.80 50.65
CA VAL A 615 -19.75 -14.16 49.24
C VAL A 615 -20.77 -15.25 48.96
N GLN A 616 -21.80 -14.95 48.18
CA GLN A 616 -22.70 -15.98 47.66
C GLN A 616 -21.86 -16.99 46.87
N THR A 617 -21.83 -18.22 47.38
CA THR A 617 -21.14 -19.33 46.73
C THR A 617 -21.73 -19.56 45.34
N ALA A 618 -20.84 -19.84 44.38
CA ALA A 618 -21.21 -19.94 42.98
C ALA A 618 -22.35 -20.94 42.74
N LEU A 619 -23.17 -20.66 41.72
CA LEU A 619 -23.98 -21.66 41.05
C LEU A 619 -23.14 -22.91 40.79
N GLY A 620 -23.74 -24.09 40.99
CA GLY A 620 -23.06 -25.38 40.93
C GLY A 620 -22.31 -25.64 39.62
N PRO A 621 -21.48 -26.70 39.56
CA PRO A 621 -20.65 -26.99 38.40
C PRO A 621 -21.45 -26.97 37.10
N ILE A 622 -20.89 -26.35 36.07
CA ILE A 622 -21.54 -26.20 34.77
C ILE A 622 -21.79 -27.58 34.16
N GLN A 623 -23.06 -27.90 33.90
CA GLN A 623 -23.48 -29.18 33.30
C GLN A 623 -24.20 -28.96 31.97
N VAL A 624 -24.30 -30.03 31.19
CA VAL A 624 -25.16 -30.06 29.99
C VAL A 624 -26.62 -29.98 30.46
N GLY A 625 -27.38 -29.06 29.86
CA GLY A 625 -28.76 -28.78 30.22
C GLY A 625 -28.97 -27.53 31.09
N ASN A 626 -27.93 -26.94 31.69
CA ASN A 626 -28.04 -25.63 32.36
C ASN A 626 -28.62 -24.58 31.40
N GLN A 627 -29.64 -23.84 31.86
CA GLN A 627 -30.33 -22.80 31.10
C GLN A 627 -30.04 -21.40 31.64
N TYR A 628 -30.06 -20.42 30.74
CA TYR A 628 -29.78 -19.01 30.98
C TYR A 628 -30.75 -18.16 30.17
N ASP A 629 -31.22 -17.04 30.74
CA ASP A 629 -32.14 -16.14 30.04
C ASP A 629 -31.44 -15.41 28.87
N THR A 630 -30.15 -15.07 29.00
CA THR A 630 -29.33 -14.56 27.87
C THR A 630 -28.07 -15.38 27.61
N VAL A 631 -27.50 -15.22 26.42
CA VAL A 631 -26.20 -15.82 26.06
C VAL A 631 -25.05 -15.25 26.90
N ASP A 632 -25.13 -13.98 27.31
CA ASP A 632 -24.08 -13.32 28.09
C ASP A 632 -24.05 -13.83 29.54
N ASP A 633 -25.21 -14.19 30.12
CA ASP A 633 -25.29 -14.86 31.42
C ASP A 633 -24.63 -16.25 31.34
N GLY A 634 -24.93 -17.02 30.29
CA GLY A 634 -24.32 -18.33 30.06
C GLY A 634 -22.81 -18.27 29.81
N ILE A 635 -22.32 -17.24 29.09
CA ILE A 635 -20.88 -16.97 28.95
C ILE A 635 -20.26 -16.65 30.31
N THR A 636 -20.92 -15.80 31.09
CA THR A 636 -20.43 -15.34 32.40
C THR A 636 -20.32 -16.50 33.38
N ALA A 637 -21.35 -17.35 33.49
CA ALA A 637 -21.34 -18.54 34.34
C ALA A 637 -20.20 -19.53 33.98
N VAL A 638 -19.95 -19.76 32.69
CA VAL A 638 -18.82 -20.61 32.25
C VAL A 638 -17.48 -19.98 32.61
N PHE A 639 -17.34 -18.66 32.42
CA PHE A 639 -16.10 -17.94 32.73
C PHE A 639 -15.83 -17.85 34.23
N ASP A 640 -16.84 -17.61 35.07
CA ASP A 640 -16.70 -17.59 36.53
C ASP A 640 -16.32 -18.97 37.07
N TRP A 641 -16.99 -20.02 36.62
CA TRP A 641 -16.70 -21.39 37.04
C TRP A 641 -15.27 -21.82 36.63
N GLN A 642 -14.84 -21.52 35.40
CA GLN A 642 -13.49 -21.86 34.96
C GLN A 642 -12.40 -20.94 35.53
N ALA A 643 -12.74 -19.69 35.85
CA ALA A 643 -11.84 -18.79 36.56
C ALA A 643 -11.56 -19.25 37.99
N ALA A 644 -12.56 -19.81 38.69
CA ALA A 644 -12.37 -20.44 39.99
C ALA A 644 -11.41 -21.65 39.94
N LEU A 645 -11.26 -22.29 38.76
CA LEU A 645 -10.31 -23.37 38.50
C LEU A 645 -8.95 -22.87 37.95
N GLY A 646 -8.73 -21.55 37.89
CA GLY A 646 -7.48 -20.94 37.38
C GLY A 646 -7.33 -20.94 35.84
N TYR A 647 -8.37 -21.33 35.09
CA TYR A 647 -8.34 -21.40 33.64
C TYR A 647 -8.89 -20.13 32.99
N LYS A 648 -8.14 -19.59 32.02
CA LYS A 648 -8.60 -18.47 31.18
C LYS A 648 -9.33 -18.98 29.94
N TRP A 649 -10.56 -18.56 29.76
CA TRP A 649 -11.40 -18.89 28.60
C TRP A 649 -11.68 -17.66 27.72
N ILE A 650 -12.06 -17.91 26.47
CA ILE A 650 -12.34 -16.89 25.45
C ILE A 650 -13.55 -17.27 24.58
N LEU A 651 -14.18 -16.26 24.00
CA LEU A 651 -15.18 -16.43 22.95
C LEU A 651 -14.51 -17.01 21.69
N ALA A 652 -15.12 -18.04 21.10
CA ALA A 652 -14.68 -18.67 19.87
C ALA A 652 -15.77 -18.50 18.79
N GLN A 653 -16.11 -19.60 18.09
CA GLN A 653 -17.08 -19.59 16.99
C GLN A 653 -18.49 -19.14 17.43
N SER A 654 -19.21 -18.51 16.51
CA SER A 654 -20.64 -18.25 16.63
C SER A 654 -21.36 -18.61 15.34
N HIS A 655 -22.57 -19.13 15.50
CA HIS A 655 -23.49 -19.42 14.41
C HIS A 655 -24.73 -18.54 14.58
N LYS A 656 -25.03 -17.74 13.56
CA LYS A 656 -26.29 -17.01 13.43
C LYS A 656 -27.26 -17.79 12.54
N ASN A 657 -28.57 -17.58 12.65
CA ASN A 657 -29.51 -18.05 11.63
C ASN A 657 -29.59 -17.03 10.46
N GLU A 658 -30.41 -17.33 9.45
CA GLU A 658 -30.65 -16.45 8.29
C GLU A 658 -31.12 -15.05 8.71
N ASN A 659 -31.90 -14.95 9.78
CA ASN A 659 -32.38 -13.68 10.36
C ASN A 659 -31.33 -12.97 11.24
N GLY A 660 -30.06 -13.40 11.22
CA GLY A 660 -28.96 -12.78 11.98
C GLY A 660 -28.96 -13.03 13.49
N VAL A 661 -29.93 -13.79 14.03
CA VAL A 661 -30.08 -14.13 15.46
C VAL A 661 -29.07 -15.20 15.85
N LEU A 662 -28.43 -15.04 17.00
CA LEU A 662 -27.36 -15.93 17.47
C LEU A 662 -27.92 -17.30 17.94
N ARG A 663 -27.87 -18.31 17.06
CA ARG A 663 -28.32 -19.69 17.36
C ARG A 663 -27.35 -20.47 18.25
N LYS A 664 -26.02 -20.26 18.10
CA LYS A 664 -24.99 -20.95 18.90
C LYS A 664 -23.79 -20.04 19.17
N ARG A 665 -23.27 -20.12 20.39
CA ARG A 665 -21.98 -19.52 20.81
C ARG A 665 -21.09 -20.61 21.40
N VAL A 666 -19.83 -20.64 20.97
CA VAL A 666 -18.81 -21.52 21.55
C VAL A 666 -17.85 -20.69 22.39
N VAL A 667 -17.60 -21.11 23.62
CA VAL A 667 -16.47 -20.64 24.43
C VAL A 667 -15.44 -21.75 24.55
N ARG A 668 -14.15 -21.39 24.59
CA ARG A 668 -13.03 -22.34 24.63
C ARG A 668 -11.94 -21.87 25.60
N CYS A 669 -11.11 -22.79 26.07
CA CYS A 669 -9.87 -22.42 26.77
C CYS A 669 -8.99 -21.52 25.89
N ASN A 670 -8.31 -20.52 26.46
CA ASN A 670 -7.43 -19.60 25.73
C ASN A 670 -6.24 -20.29 25.02
N ARG A 671 -5.95 -21.57 25.33
CA ARG A 671 -4.92 -22.39 24.66
C ARG A 671 -5.48 -23.32 23.56
N TYR A 672 -6.74 -23.11 23.11
CA TYR A 672 -7.42 -24.05 22.19
C TYR A 672 -6.87 -24.14 20.76
N ARG A 673 -6.15 -23.11 20.30
CA ARG A 673 -5.58 -23.12 18.94
C ARG A 673 -4.24 -23.82 18.99
N ASP A 674 -4.04 -24.81 18.15
CA ASP A 674 -2.71 -25.29 17.84
C ASP A 674 -1.85 -24.14 17.28
N PRO A 675 -0.52 -24.14 17.54
CA PRO A 675 0.38 -23.38 16.71
C PRO A 675 0.41 -24.03 15.32
N THR A 676 -0.36 -23.50 14.37
CA THR A 676 0.01 -23.62 12.96
C THR A 676 1.43 -23.09 12.82
N GLN A 677 2.39 -23.93 12.42
CA GLN A 677 3.69 -23.46 11.95
C GLN A 677 3.44 -22.54 10.76
N THR A 678 3.54 -21.24 10.99
CA THR A 678 3.45 -20.20 9.95
C THR A 678 4.82 -19.89 9.34
N HIS A 679 5.85 -20.65 9.72
CA HIS A 679 7.25 -20.38 9.38
C HIS A 679 7.94 -21.68 9.02
N ASP A 680 8.73 -21.59 7.95
CA ASP A 680 9.59 -22.63 7.44
C ASP A 680 10.73 -22.93 8.43
N MET A 681 11.30 -24.14 8.39
CA MET A 681 12.36 -24.53 9.33
C MET A 681 13.73 -23.91 9.03
N ASP A 682 13.88 -23.28 7.86
CA ASP A 682 15.14 -22.72 7.35
C ASP A 682 15.36 -21.23 7.70
N ILE A 683 14.54 -20.64 8.58
CA ILE A 683 14.66 -19.22 9.01
C ILE A 683 15.51 -19.07 10.28
N ASP A 684 16.31 -17.99 10.35
CA ASP A 684 17.29 -17.71 11.41
C ASP A 684 16.66 -17.66 12.83
N PRO A 685 17.18 -18.44 13.80
CA PRO A 685 16.80 -18.35 15.22
C PRO A 685 16.85 -16.95 15.85
N ALA A 686 17.57 -15.99 15.27
CA ALA A 686 17.62 -14.60 15.73
C ALA A 686 16.27 -13.87 15.64
N ASP A 687 15.39 -14.27 14.72
CA ASP A 687 14.00 -13.78 14.61
C ASP A 687 13.05 -14.43 15.63
N HIS A 688 13.49 -15.46 16.36
CA HIS A 688 12.67 -16.17 17.36
C HIS A 688 12.57 -15.41 18.70
N ARG A 689 12.52 -14.06 18.69
CA ARG A 689 12.48 -13.21 19.90
C ARG A 689 11.12 -13.23 20.62
N GLN A 690 10.86 -14.36 21.27
CA GLN A 690 10.01 -14.54 22.45
C GLN A 690 8.58 -13.98 22.41
N GLY A 691 7.78 -14.44 21.46
CA GLY A 691 6.36 -14.67 21.74
C GLY A 691 6.19 -15.96 22.56
N ARG A 692 6.01 -15.88 23.89
CA ARG A 692 5.64 -17.05 24.73
C ARG A 692 4.23 -17.56 24.36
N SER A 693 4.13 -18.23 23.24
CA SER A 693 2.92 -18.88 22.72
C SER A 693 2.84 -20.31 23.26
N GLY A 694 2.64 -20.44 24.57
CA GLY A 694 2.24 -21.71 25.19
C GLY A 694 0.82 -22.06 24.77
N ARG A 695 0.68 -22.57 23.54
CA ARG A 695 -0.56 -23.00 22.89
C ARG A 695 -0.50 -24.52 22.75
N THR A 696 -1.48 -25.21 23.29
CA THR A 696 -1.40 -26.67 23.53
C THR A 696 -2.48 -27.46 22.82
N GLY A 697 -3.24 -26.87 21.88
CA GLY A 697 -4.34 -27.57 21.21
C GLY A 697 -5.48 -27.95 22.18
N CYS A 698 -5.69 -27.16 23.23
CA CYS A 698 -6.60 -27.52 24.32
C CYS A 698 -8.05 -27.69 23.84
N LYS A 699 -8.60 -28.91 23.97
CA LYS A 699 -9.94 -29.25 23.44
C LYS A 699 -11.10 -28.71 24.28
N ALA A 700 -10.84 -28.33 25.54
CA ALA A 700 -11.83 -27.80 26.46
C ALA A 700 -12.67 -26.65 25.87
N HIS A 701 -13.98 -26.89 25.77
CA HIS A 701 -14.97 -25.99 25.19
C HIS A 701 -16.37 -26.20 25.78
N VAL A 702 -17.20 -25.16 25.72
CA VAL A 702 -18.62 -25.22 26.09
C VAL A 702 -19.44 -24.61 24.96
N ASN A 703 -20.54 -25.30 24.60
CA ASN A 703 -21.47 -24.87 23.55
C ASN A 703 -22.76 -24.34 24.19
N LEU A 704 -23.02 -23.04 24.03
CA LEU A 704 -24.28 -22.39 24.36
C LEU A 704 -25.16 -22.35 23.10
N CYS A 705 -26.34 -22.96 23.16
CA CYS A 705 -27.29 -23.03 22.06
C CYS A 705 -28.61 -22.36 22.44
N LEU A 706 -29.23 -21.64 21.50
CA LEU A 706 -30.57 -21.09 21.66
C LEU A 706 -31.59 -22.23 21.70
N MET A 707 -32.49 -22.23 22.68
CA MET A 707 -33.61 -23.16 22.76
C MET A 707 -34.67 -22.82 21.71
N SER A 708 -35.18 -23.83 21.02
CA SER A 708 -36.35 -23.67 20.13
C SER A 708 -37.61 -23.51 20.98
N GLY A 709 -38.03 -22.27 21.25
CA GLY A 709 -39.23 -21.96 22.01
C GLY A 709 -39.55 -20.46 22.02
N PRO A 710 -40.73 -20.06 22.55
CA PRO A 710 -41.15 -18.66 22.61
C PRO A 710 -40.31 -17.83 23.59
N LEU A 711 -39.74 -18.48 24.62
CA LEU A 711 -38.75 -17.88 25.52
C LEU A 711 -37.36 -18.10 24.90
N GLN A 712 -36.68 -17.03 24.47
CA GLN A 712 -35.38 -17.06 23.79
C GLN A 712 -34.19 -17.39 24.73
N ARG A 713 -34.31 -18.49 25.48
CA ARG A 713 -33.31 -18.95 26.45
C ARG A 713 -32.14 -19.66 25.77
N TYR A 714 -30.97 -19.57 26.37
CA TYR A 714 -29.79 -20.34 25.97
C TYR A 714 -29.59 -21.51 26.93
N TYR A 715 -29.24 -22.67 26.39
CA TYR A 715 -28.86 -23.84 27.18
C TYR A 715 -27.48 -24.34 26.80
N ILE A 716 -26.80 -24.98 27.75
CA ILE A 716 -25.51 -25.60 27.50
C ILE A 716 -25.73 -26.99 26.88
N SER A 717 -25.32 -27.15 25.64
CA SER A 717 -25.52 -28.39 24.86
C SER A 717 -24.30 -29.33 24.90
N VAL A 718 -23.11 -28.81 25.21
CA VAL A 718 -21.86 -29.60 25.36
C VAL A 718 -21.00 -28.92 26.41
N VAL A 719 -20.41 -29.73 27.30
CA VAL A 719 -19.36 -29.33 28.25
C VAL A 719 -18.18 -30.28 28.07
N ASP A 720 -17.06 -29.77 27.56
CA ASP A 720 -15.75 -30.43 27.60
C ASP A 720 -14.81 -29.53 28.42
N THR A 721 -14.34 -30.05 29.55
CA THR A 721 -13.49 -29.31 30.50
C THR A 721 -12.17 -30.03 30.75
N ALA A 722 -11.82 -30.99 29.89
CA ALA A 722 -10.55 -31.68 29.94
C ALA A 722 -9.44 -30.77 29.37
N HIS A 723 -8.71 -30.10 30.25
CA HIS A 723 -7.54 -29.31 29.88
C HIS A 723 -6.31 -30.22 29.76
N ASN A 724 -5.56 -30.08 28.66
CA ASN A 724 -4.30 -30.78 28.45
C ASN A 724 -3.08 -29.97 28.90
N HIS A 725 -3.27 -29.06 29.86
CA HIS A 725 -2.24 -28.18 30.40
C HIS A 725 -2.62 -27.68 31.79
N ASP A 726 -1.60 -27.27 32.55
CA ASP A 726 -1.79 -26.67 33.87
C ASP A 726 -2.58 -25.35 33.82
N PRO A 727 -3.28 -24.97 34.91
CA PRO A 727 -3.90 -23.66 35.04
C PRO A 727 -2.88 -22.54 34.75
N PRO A 728 -3.13 -21.66 33.75
CA PRO A 728 -2.20 -20.59 33.40
C PRO A 728 -2.14 -19.45 34.43
N ILE A 729 -2.98 -19.50 35.47
CA ILE A 729 -3.11 -18.46 36.49
C ILE A 729 -2.87 -19.14 37.85
N PRO A 730 -1.91 -18.65 38.65
CA PRO A 730 -1.58 -19.27 39.93
C PRO A 730 -2.72 -19.09 40.94
N PRO A 731 -2.82 -19.95 41.98
CA PRO A 731 -3.78 -19.77 43.06
C PRO A 731 -3.75 -18.35 43.64
N GLY A 732 -4.91 -17.70 43.74
CA GLY A 732 -5.05 -16.30 44.17
C GLY A 732 -4.85 -15.25 43.06
N GLY A 733 -4.43 -15.63 41.86
CA GLY A 733 -4.36 -14.74 40.70
C GLY A 733 -5.76 -14.44 40.12
N GLN A 734 -6.00 -13.18 39.73
CA GLN A 734 -7.25 -12.80 39.08
C GLN A 734 -7.20 -13.06 37.57
N VAL A 735 -8.27 -13.67 37.04
CA VAL A 735 -8.44 -13.88 35.59
C VAL A 735 -8.91 -12.58 34.93
N PRO A 736 -8.25 -12.07 33.88
CA PRO A 736 -8.76 -10.91 33.15
C PRO A 736 -10.08 -11.24 32.47
N ARG A 737 -11.18 -10.71 33.02
CA ARG A 737 -12.57 -10.94 32.60
C ARG A 737 -12.90 -10.11 31.35
N PRO A 738 -13.84 -10.54 30.49
CA PRO A 738 -14.41 -9.67 29.46
C PRO A 738 -15.22 -8.52 30.09
N PRO A 739 -15.37 -7.38 29.41
CA PRO A 739 -16.26 -6.32 29.87
C PRO A 739 -17.74 -6.76 29.85
N THR A 740 -18.45 -6.52 30.94
CA THR A 740 -19.90 -6.82 31.05
C THR A 740 -20.73 -5.89 30.17
N GLY A 741 -22.01 -6.22 29.94
CA GLY A 741 -22.93 -5.35 29.21
C GLY A 741 -23.00 -3.92 29.79
N GLN A 742 -23.13 -3.82 31.12
CA GLN A 742 -23.14 -2.55 31.85
C GLN A 742 -21.84 -1.77 31.64
N GLN A 743 -20.67 -2.41 31.79
CA GLN A 743 -19.39 -1.73 31.58
C GLN A 743 -19.20 -1.27 30.12
N ARG A 744 -19.67 -2.05 29.14
CA ARG A 744 -19.68 -1.63 27.72
C ARG A 744 -20.53 -0.37 27.53
N ALA A 745 -21.73 -0.32 28.11
CA ALA A 745 -22.61 0.85 28.05
C ALA A 745 -22.00 2.09 28.72
N VAL A 746 -21.37 1.94 29.90
CA VAL A 746 -20.66 3.03 30.59
C VAL A 746 -19.51 3.57 29.76
N VAL A 747 -18.70 2.70 29.15
CA VAL A 747 -17.57 3.13 28.30
C VAL A 747 -18.05 3.78 27.00
N ALA A 748 -19.16 3.31 26.41
CA ALA A 748 -19.76 3.93 25.24
C ALA A 748 -20.31 5.33 25.55
N ARG A 749 -21.08 5.48 26.64
CA ARG A 749 -21.64 6.77 27.13
C ARG A 749 -20.57 7.87 27.32
N PHE A 750 -19.34 7.50 27.65
CA PHE A 750 -18.24 8.42 27.88
C PHE A 750 -17.12 8.36 26.83
N ALA A 751 -17.36 7.73 25.68
CA ALA A 751 -16.30 7.39 24.74
C ALA A 751 -15.57 8.61 24.16
N ASP A 752 -16.27 9.72 23.98
CA ASP A 752 -15.74 10.91 23.30
C ASP A 752 -15.15 11.93 24.26
N ASN A 753 -15.91 12.27 25.29
CA ASN A 753 -15.59 13.38 26.19
C ASN A 753 -14.60 13.02 27.31
N PHE A 754 -14.36 11.73 27.60
CA PHE A 754 -13.55 11.32 28.75
C PHE A 754 -12.23 10.64 28.36
N SER A 755 -11.17 10.98 29.09
CA SER A 755 -9.92 10.23 29.00
C SER A 755 -10.08 8.83 29.59
N ARG A 756 -9.29 7.87 29.10
CA ARG A 756 -9.28 6.49 29.62
C ARG A 756 -9.17 6.41 31.14
N LYS A 757 -8.42 7.31 31.78
CA LYS A 757 -8.23 7.33 33.24
C LYS A 757 -9.52 7.74 33.97
N GLN A 758 -10.28 8.70 33.44
CA GLN A 758 -11.56 9.09 34.04
C GLN A 758 -12.62 8.00 33.83
N ILE A 759 -12.66 7.36 32.65
CA ILE A 759 -13.53 6.22 32.40
C ILE A 759 -13.22 5.06 33.36
N GLN A 760 -11.93 4.79 33.63
CA GLN A 760 -11.52 3.83 34.67
C GLN A 760 -12.07 4.23 36.05
N GLN A 761 -11.88 5.47 36.50
CA GLN A 761 -12.39 5.93 37.81
C GLN A 761 -13.90 5.77 37.96
N ILE A 762 -14.67 5.99 36.89
CA ILE A 762 -16.12 5.75 36.86
C ILE A 762 -16.41 4.25 36.99
N LEU A 763 -15.74 3.40 36.20
CA LEU A 763 -15.89 1.94 36.26
C LEU A 763 -15.50 1.35 37.62
N ASP A 764 -14.45 1.86 38.25
CA ASP A 764 -14.01 1.44 39.58
C ASP A 764 -15.07 1.80 40.65
N SER A 765 -15.87 2.86 40.42
CA SER A 765 -16.98 3.25 41.30
C SER A 765 -18.30 2.52 41.02
N GLU A 766 -18.63 2.27 39.75
CA GLU A 766 -19.87 1.58 39.34
C GLU A 766 -19.74 0.05 39.32
N SER A 767 -18.52 -0.50 39.35
CA SER A 767 -18.23 -1.94 39.20
C SER A 767 -16.91 -2.36 39.87
N PRO A 768 -16.73 -2.12 41.20
CA PRO A 768 -15.46 -2.35 41.91
C PRO A 768 -14.97 -3.81 41.86
N ASP A 769 -15.88 -4.76 41.67
CA ASP A 769 -15.56 -6.20 41.63
C ASP A 769 -15.04 -6.70 40.26
N ASN A 770 -15.00 -5.84 39.23
CA ASN A 770 -14.59 -6.23 37.87
C ASN A 770 -13.70 -5.19 37.17
N ASN A 771 -12.53 -4.92 37.76
CA ASN A 771 -11.56 -3.96 37.22
C ASN A 771 -11.10 -4.35 35.81
N LEU A 772 -11.37 -3.45 34.85
CA LEU A 772 -10.98 -3.62 33.46
C LEU A 772 -9.53 -3.22 33.22
N GLU A 773 -8.82 -3.96 32.35
CA GLU A 773 -7.51 -3.51 31.89
C GLU A 773 -7.64 -2.21 31.06
N PRO A 774 -6.68 -1.27 31.16
CA PRO A 774 -6.66 -0.07 30.32
C PRO A 774 -6.73 -0.37 28.80
N ARG A 775 -6.27 -1.54 28.36
CA ARG A 775 -6.39 -1.99 26.97
C ARG A 775 -7.85 -2.29 26.58
N GLN A 776 -8.64 -2.85 27.49
CA GLN A 776 -10.06 -3.17 27.25
C GLN A 776 -10.87 -1.89 27.12
N ILE A 777 -10.65 -0.91 28.01
CA ILE A 777 -11.28 0.42 27.91
C ILE A 777 -10.93 1.10 26.59
N SER A 778 -9.64 1.12 26.19
CA SER A 778 -9.24 1.67 24.89
C SER A 778 -9.91 0.97 23.70
N ASN A 779 -9.99 -0.37 23.72
CA ASN A 779 -10.63 -1.12 22.64
C ASN A 779 -12.15 -0.85 22.56
N MET A 780 -12.84 -0.78 23.71
CA MET A 780 -14.27 -0.45 23.76
C MET A 780 -14.54 0.99 23.33
N ARG A 781 -13.72 1.96 23.77
CA ARG A 781 -13.84 3.36 23.37
C ARG A 781 -13.72 3.53 21.85
N ASN A 782 -12.73 2.88 21.25
CA ASN A 782 -12.53 2.93 19.81
C ASN A 782 -13.67 2.22 19.05
N ARG A 783 -14.27 1.18 19.64
CA ARG A 783 -15.45 0.50 19.08
C ARG A 783 -16.69 1.40 19.15
N ALA A 784 -16.99 2.00 20.31
CA ALA A 784 -18.11 2.91 20.47
C ALA A 784 -18.01 4.12 19.53
N ARG A 785 -16.80 4.68 19.36
CA ARG A 785 -16.54 5.71 18.34
C ARG A 785 -16.83 5.25 16.92
N LYS A 786 -16.44 4.01 16.57
CA LYS A 786 -16.73 3.44 15.26
C LYS A 786 -18.24 3.27 15.06
N GLU A 787 -18.94 2.73 16.06
CA GLU A 787 -20.38 2.54 16.05
C GLU A 787 -21.14 3.89 15.97
N ALA A 788 -20.65 4.94 16.64
CA ALA A 788 -21.20 6.29 16.54
C ALA A 788 -20.93 6.97 15.18
N HIS A 789 -19.73 6.79 14.60
CA HIS A 789 -19.45 7.22 13.24
C HIS A 789 -20.31 6.47 12.21
N GLU A 790 -20.52 5.16 12.40
CA GLU A 790 -21.41 4.34 11.56
C GLU A 790 -22.88 4.78 11.69
N GLU A 791 -23.35 5.20 12.86
CA GLU A 791 -24.69 5.80 13.02
C GLU A 791 -24.78 7.14 12.26
N ILE A 792 -23.78 8.02 12.41
CA ILE A 792 -23.73 9.31 11.69
C ILE A 792 -23.69 9.11 10.16
N GLU A 793 -22.90 8.14 9.69
CA GLU A 793 -22.79 7.76 8.27
C GLU A 793 -24.12 7.18 7.76
N ALA A 794 -24.78 6.33 8.53
CA ALA A 794 -26.11 5.81 8.22
C ALA A 794 -27.23 6.88 8.24
N LEU A 795 -27.02 8.00 8.94
CA LEU A 795 -27.87 9.20 8.89
C LEU A 795 -27.56 10.13 7.72
N GLY A 796 -26.65 9.74 6.80
CA GLY A 796 -26.31 10.49 5.58
C GLY A 796 -24.96 11.20 5.63
N GLY A 797 -24.30 11.26 6.79
CA GLY A 797 -22.94 11.78 6.95
C GLY A 797 -22.75 13.29 6.82
N ASP A 798 -23.66 14.01 6.15
CA ASP A 798 -23.67 15.47 6.09
C ASP A 798 -24.44 16.10 7.26
N LEU A 799 -24.20 17.39 7.51
CA LEU A 799 -24.87 18.10 8.60
C LEU A 799 -26.39 18.16 8.38
N ALA A 800 -26.86 18.34 7.14
CA ALA A 800 -28.26 18.56 6.83
C ALA A 800 -29.15 17.33 7.14
N ALA A 801 -28.68 16.13 6.80
CA ALA A 801 -29.38 14.88 7.08
C ALA A 801 -29.33 14.52 8.57
N ILE A 802 -28.24 14.86 9.28
CA ILE A 802 -28.19 14.79 10.75
C ILE A 802 -29.20 15.76 11.39
N LEU A 803 -29.29 17.02 10.92
CA LEU A 803 -30.30 17.99 11.37
C LEU A 803 -31.72 17.43 11.14
N ALA A 804 -32.02 16.94 9.93
CA ALA A 804 -33.34 16.40 9.58
C ALA A 804 -33.73 15.16 10.41
N SER A 805 -32.79 14.25 10.65
CA SER A 805 -33.00 13.08 11.52
C SER A 805 -33.24 13.48 12.98
N LEU A 806 -32.52 14.49 13.48
CA LEU A 806 -32.72 15.00 14.84
C LEU A 806 -34.03 15.78 15.01
N GLU A 807 -34.46 16.52 13.99
CA GLU A 807 -35.81 17.12 13.97
C GLU A 807 -36.90 16.05 14.00
N GLU A 808 -36.76 14.97 13.22
CA GLU A 808 -37.73 13.87 13.21
C GLU A 808 -37.73 13.10 14.55
N ARG A 809 -36.56 12.83 15.14
CA ARG A 809 -36.47 12.27 16.51
C ARG A 809 -37.09 13.21 17.56
N ASN A 810 -36.97 14.52 17.44
CA ASN A 810 -37.60 15.47 18.37
C ASN A 810 -39.14 15.57 18.19
N ARG A 811 -39.67 15.26 16.99
CA ARG A 811 -41.13 15.15 16.77
C ARG A 811 -41.71 13.90 17.43
N THR A 812 -40.99 12.78 17.42
CA THR A 812 -41.46 11.51 17.99
C THR A 812 -41.14 11.37 19.48
N GLU A 813 -40.00 11.92 19.93
CA GLU A 813 -39.51 11.88 21.31
C GLU A 813 -39.19 13.32 21.80
N PRO A 814 -40.14 14.02 22.43
CA PRO A 814 -39.92 15.39 22.91
C PRO A 814 -38.78 15.46 23.94
N GLY A 815 -37.67 16.11 23.58
CA GLY A 815 -36.49 16.23 24.44
C GLY A 815 -35.15 16.25 23.71
N TRP A 816 -35.10 15.89 22.44
CA TRP A 816 -33.92 16.04 21.59
C TRP A 816 -33.71 17.52 21.23
N ALA A 817 -32.92 18.22 22.05
CA ALA A 817 -32.63 19.66 21.90
C ALA A 817 -31.15 19.94 21.58
N TRP A 818 -30.91 20.97 20.78
CA TRP A 818 -29.59 21.49 20.49
C TRP A 818 -28.93 22.08 21.75
N VAL A 819 -27.72 21.64 22.05
CA VAL A 819 -26.79 22.34 22.94
C VAL A 819 -25.54 22.66 22.13
N TRP A 820 -25.34 23.95 21.86
CA TRP A 820 -24.18 24.50 21.14
C TRP A 820 -22.98 24.64 22.08
#